data_AF-A0A4U0XZZ7-F1
#
_entry.id   AF-A0A4U0XZZ7-F1
#
_cell.length_a   1.000
_cell.length_b   1.000
_cell.length_c   1.000
_cell.angle_alpha   90.00
_cell.angle_beta   90.00
_cell.angle_gamma   90.00
#
_symmetry.space_group_name_H-M   'P 1'
#
loop_
_entity.id
_entity.type
_entity.pdbx_description
1 polymer ?
#
loop_
_entity_poly.entity_id
_entity_poly.type
_entity_poly.pdbx_seq_one_letter_code
_entity_poly.pdbx_strand_id
1 'polypeptide(L)'
;MAASPSTLHQLSQLLPLDNSELEQILSYTSTLPKDEGAQHLGNLLGDSPEANQFVQEFSERGHVNGGTPQVATHVPDAKSNMTQPPSQTAVSDPDSKQDHMPAMDDKNGSASGPPPSYAPPAGPPPTAFAPPAGPPPTAYVANGHRHTNKVVEAAHLRARDEQEMQQLLQSLQYQYGIYNSDIEPEHDTDYPCSCSIHQYKYRKWNRYGVQEMWSKAVMYPGEKSYNDNPNNTVFSSNPYRMRVVSPYGYGQFTWGGPGRPIPSYHAQAIHQSISLNNSLNKEAQANIDGREPKLNIWDEKILETAMANLTVNGKNINYEKAPVSRPEEKRQDSSPAVQAIAEKPKSSRLSSFRKSIGIKSSDERAVAKVEKAADKGKGLRHEILAEERGRWPDEQWRYIVAVYQDKVGMTNKIAALRAHQPTQYLHLLRAGYFEPIPVAWASQASNPLKFSIEASAGWRGITPAWRGYEDTAEERLYWVLNHREGSVGMRMKPDFISEMNMARARMATAVEPPPLYFSADDTCHLQHTSEGYSKQVMPPPFHAYDRPETPTDDTMILLDVSGSMDFDPVRPVYDQFMITRWTRSTQPKNKDVAKAIIRRFTDAMANHDHQFAGYDLTTFSDRATFIGSVNHRNLNDMWHNVRLGGGTRVMTGWQKVKERHFQKHSESATYHPIYGWQAGPQTPMLRLLLLLDGEATDMDEFELDLLGLSWAHVTIFLIGVDGCPHHHRHANELQRISDVNHHVSFVDAQGNTPERFVTHELLKRHLGYDIPMQEFTQMEELPAYSE
;
A
#
# COMPACT_ATOMS: atom_id res chain seq x y z
N MET A 1 -0.83 23.33 -28.77
CA MET A 1 -1.04 24.76 -29.10
C MET A 1 -1.77 25.40 -27.93
N ALA A 2 -1.62 26.69 -27.66
CA ALA A 2 -2.41 27.35 -26.61
C ALA A 2 -3.91 27.27 -26.93
N ALA A 3 -4.73 26.98 -25.92
CA ALA A 3 -6.18 26.91 -26.08
C ALA A 3 -6.77 28.29 -26.42
N SER A 4 -7.90 28.34 -27.13
CA SER A 4 -8.54 29.63 -27.39
C SER A 4 -9.10 30.20 -26.08
N PRO A 5 -8.98 31.51 -25.80
CA PRO A 5 -9.47 32.10 -24.55
C PRO A 5 -10.95 31.86 -24.28
N SER A 6 -11.76 31.74 -25.35
CA SER A 6 -13.17 31.37 -25.26
C SER A 6 -13.41 29.93 -24.80
N THR A 7 -12.60 28.97 -25.26
CA THR A 7 -12.71 27.56 -24.86
C THR A 7 -12.28 27.37 -23.41
N LEU A 8 -11.22 28.07 -22.99
CA LEU A 8 -10.71 28.04 -21.62
C LEU A 8 -11.76 28.60 -20.64
N HIS A 9 -12.37 29.74 -20.97
CA HIS A 9 -13.48 30.33 -20.19
C HIS A 9 -14.76 29.47 -20.18
N GLN A 10 -15.05 28.74 -21.26
CA GLN A 10 -16.18 27.79 -21.26
C GLN A 10 -15.90 26.60 -20.32
N LEU A 11 -14.67 26.07 -20.32
CA LEU A 11 -14.29 24.97 -19.43
C LEU A 11 -14.24 25.40 -17.95
N SER A 12 -13.78 26.62 -17.64
CA SER A 12 -13.73 27.14 -16.27
C SER A 12 -15.10 27.36 -15.62
N GLN A 13 -16.19 27.36 -16.41
CA GLN A 13 -17.56 27.38 -15.88
C GLN A 13 -18.09 25.98 -15.55
N LEU A 14 -17.46 24.92 -16.06
CA LEU A 14 -17.82 23.52 -15.82
C LEU A 14 -16.89 22.84 -14.80
N LEU A 15 -15.63 23.28 -14.73
CA LEU A 15 -14.63 22.83 -13.77
C LEU A 15 -14.05 24.03 -13.01
N PRO A 16 -14.21 24.12 -11.68
CA PRO A 16 -13.62 25.18 -10.85
C PRO A 16 -12.13 24.92 -10.57
N LEU A 17 -11.34 24.83 -11.65
CA LEU A 17 -9.90 24.61 -11.67
C LEU A 17 -9.16 25.88 -12.11
N ASP A 18 -7.84 25.93 -11.92
CA ASP A 18 -7.06 27.08 -12.39
C ASP A 18 -6.81 27.05 -13.92
N ASN A 19 -6.44 28.20 -14.49
CA ASN A 19 -6.27 28.30 -15.95
C ASN A 19 -5.15 27.39 -16.49
N SER A 20 -4.14 27.05 -15.69
CA SER A 20 -3.03 26.18 -16.09
C SER A 20 -3.45 24.71 -16.13
N GLU A 21 -4.26 24.26 -15.16
CA GLU A 21 -4.88 22.93 -15.15
C GLU A 21 -5.85 22.76 -16.32
N LEU A 22 -6.68 23.78 -16.57
CA LEU A 22 -7.61 23.82 -17.70
C LEU A 22 -6.88 23.78 -19.06
N GLU A 23 -5.75 24.47 -19.20
CA GLU A 23 -4.89 24.36 -20.40
C GLU A 23 -4.26 22.97 -20.55
N GLN A 24 -3.84 22.32 -19.46
CA GLN A 24 -3.32 20.96 -19.51
C GLN A 24 -4.39 19.95 -19.97
N ILE A 25 -5.62 20.04 -19.44
CA ILE A 25 -6.76 19.21 -19.85
C ILE A 25 -7.03 19.37 -21.35
N LEU A 26 -7.10 20.62 -21.85
CA LEU A 26 -7.37 20.89 -23.27
C LEU A 26 -6.20 20.45 -24.16
N SER A 27 -4.96 20.65 -23.71
CA SER A 27 -3.75 20.20 -24.41
C SER A 27 -3.71 18.68 -24.53
N TYR A 28 -3.92 17.95 -23.43
CA TYR A 28 -3.97 16.49 -23.43
C TYR A 28 -5.11 15.96 -24.30
N THR A 29 -6.33 16.49 -24.14
CA THR A 29 -7.48 16.09 -24.97
C THR A 29 -7.20 16.29 -26.47
N SER A 30 -6.48 17.35 -26.85
CA SER A 30 -6.11 17.61 -28.25
C SER A 30 -5.11 16.60 -28.85
N THR A 31 -4.48 15.75 -28.03
CA THR A 31 -3.62 14.65 -28.49
C THR A 31 -4.37 13.34 -28.75
N LEU A 32 -5.64 13.24 -28.33
CA LEU A 32 -6.44 12.02 -28.45
C LEU A 32 -7.21 11.95 -29.79
N PRO A 33 -7.52 10.75 -30.31
CA PRO A 33 -8.52 10.53 -31.36
C PRO A 33 -9.87 11.17 -31.00
N LYS A 34 -10.70 11.54 -32.00
CA LYS A 34 -11.94 12.31 -31.78
C LYS A 34 -12.84 11.69 -30.70
N ASP A 35 -13.08 10.39 -30.82
CA ASP A 35 -14.03 9.67 -29.98
C ASP A 35 -13.44 9.44 -28.57
N GLU A 36 -12.12 9.25 -28.46
CA GLU A 36 -11.39 9.13 -27.19
C GLU A 36 -11.28 10.47 -26.45
N GLY A 37 -11.08 11.58 -27.16
CA GLY A 37 -11.08 12.94 -26.60
C GLY A 37 -12.48 13.35 -26.13
N ALA A 38 -13.53 13.04 -26.90
CA ALA A 38 -14.91 13.23 -26.49
C ALA A 38 -15.25 12.41 -25.25
N GLN A 39 -14.82 11.14 -25.20
CA GLN A 39 -15.00 10.27 -24.04
C GLN A 39 -14.20 10.76 -22.82
N HIS A 40 -12.98 11.26 -23.01
CA HIS A 40 -12.15 11.81 -21.94
C HIS A 40 -12.82 13.04 -21.28
N LEU A 41 -13.27 14.01 -22.07
CA LEU A 41 -14.00 15.17 -21.54
C LEU A 41 -15.36 14.78 -20.96
N GLY A 42 -16.10 13.85 -21.56
CA GLY A 42 -17.37 13.35 -20.99
C GLY A 42 -17.19 12.69 -19.63
N ASN A 43 -16.15 11.88 -19.45
CA ASN A 43 -15.81 11.28 -18.15
C ASN A 43 -15.40 12.33 -17.10
N LEU A 44 -14.81 13.46 -17.52
CA LEU A 44 -14.31 14.50 -16.62
C LEU A 44 -15.40 15.52 -16.23
N LEU A 45 -16.32 15.84 -17.14
CA LEU A 45 -17.35 16.87 -16.98
C LEU A 45 -18.72 16.29 -16.57
N GLY A 46 -18.95 15.00 -16.79
CA GLY A 46 -20.21 14.32 -16.50
C GLY A 46 -21.34 14.66 -17.48
N ASP A 47 -22.53 14.15 -17.18
CA ASP A 47 -23.67 14.13 -18.11
C ASP A 47 -24.55 15.41 -18.12
N SER A 48 -24.04 16.58 -17.68
CA SER A 48 -24.86 17.80 -17.69
C SER A 48 -25.14 18.29 -19.13
N PRO A 49 -26.26 19.00 -19.40
CA PRO A 49 -26.53 19.56 -20.72
C PRO A 49 -25.40 20.48 -21.22
N GLU A 50 -24.83 21.27 -20.32
CA GLU A 50 -23.77 22.24 -20.59
C GLU A 50 -22.42 21.53 -20.85
N ALA A 51 -22.12 20.45 -20.12
CA ALA A 51 -20.97 19.59 -20.35
C ALA A 51 -21.07 18.88 -21.71
N ASN A 52 -22.21 18.28 -22.03
CA ASN A 52 -22.44 17.61 -23.31
C ASN A 52 -22.30 18.59 -24.50
N GLN A 53 -22.85 19.80 -24.37
CA GLN A 53 -22.67 20.85 -25.39
C GLN A 53 -21.20 21.23 -25.56
N PHE A 54 -20.46 21.42 -24.46
CA PHE A 54 -19.02 21.72 -24.52
C PHE A 54 -18.22 20.60 -25.19
N VAL A 55 -18.46 19.33 -24.82
CA VAL A 55 -17.81 18.15 -25.40
C VAL A 55 -18.05 18.10 -26.91
N GLN A 56 -19.29 18.34 -27.36
CA GLN A 56 -19.64 18.36 -28.77
C GLN A 56 -18.92 19.51 -29.51
N GLU A 57 -19.02 20.75 -29.01
CA GLU A 57 -18.38 21.93 -29.62
C GLU A 57 -16.86 21.79 -29.70
N PHE A 58 -16.21 21.24 -28.65
CA PHE A 58 -14.77 21.01 -28.64
C PHE A 58 -14.37 19.93 -29.67
N SER A 59 -15.10 18.82 -29.71
CA SER A 59 -14.85 17.70 -30.64
C SER A 59 -15.08 18.08 -32.11
N GLU A 60 -15.97 19.03 -32.39
CA GLU A 60 -16.19 19.58 -33.73
C GLU A 60 -15.09 20.57 -34.14
N ARG A 61 -14.55 21.36 -33.20
CA ARG A 61 -13.43 22.30 -33.45
C ARG A 61 -12.07 21.60 -33.57
N GLY A 62 -11.87 20.45 -32.95
CA GLY A 62 -10.55 19.81 -32.80
C GLY A 62 -9.99 19.04 -34.01
N HIS A 63 -10.78 18.76 -35.06
CA HIS A 63 -10.37 17.83 -36.12
C HIS A 63 -9.88 18.50 -37.41
N VAL A 64 -8.61 18.95 -37.40
CA VAL A 64 -7.90 19.43 -38.60
C VAL A 64 -6.61 18.64 -38.90
N ASN A 65 -5.99 17.96 -37.93
CA ASN A 65 -4.67 17.31 -38.10
C ASN A 65 -4.62 15.81 -37.73
N GLY A 66 -5.71 15.08 -37.92
CA GLY A 66 -5.78 13.61 -37.76
C GLY A 66 -5.32 12.83 -39.00
N GLY A 67 -4.13 13.11 -39.53
CA GLY A 67 -3.59 12.41 -40.71
C GLY A 67 -2.95 11.06 -40.38
N THR A 68 -3.42 9.97 -40.99
CA THR A 68 -2.84 8.63 -40.81
C THR A 68 -1.41 8.54 -41.37
N PRO A 69 -0.45 7.88 -40.66
CA PRO A 69 0.85 7.57 -41.25
C PRO A 69 0.71 6.44 -42.27
N GLN A 70 0.53 6.79 -43.55
CA GLN A 70 0.69 5.82 -44.63
C GLN A 70 2.17 5.46 -44.79
N VAL A 71 2.45 4.16 -44.92
CA VAL A 71 3.78 3.64 -45.24
C VAL A 71 4.15 4.07 -46.66
N ALA A 72 5.03 5.07 -46.77
CA ALA A 72 5.59 5.52 -48.04
C ALA A 72 6.93 4.82 -48.30
N THR A 73 6.90 3.76 -49.11
CA THR A 73 8.11 3.22 -49.74
C THR A 73 8.67 4.23 -50.73
N HIS A 74 9.87 4.76 -50.51
CA HIS A 74 10.64 5.38 -51.59
C HIS A 74 12.14 5.16 -51.48
N VAL A 75 12.69 4.56 -52.53
CA VAL A 75 14.12 4.41 -52.79
C VAL A 75 14.68 5.72 -53.34
N PRO A 76 15.90 6.12 -52.97
CA PRO A 76 16.78 6.94 -53.79
C PRO A 76 17.98 6.11 -54.27
N ASP A 77 18.16 6.05 -55.59
CA ASP A 77 19.30 5.39 -56.24
C ASP A 77 20.12 6.46 -56.98
N ALA A 78 21.39 6.68 -56.59
CA ALA A 78 22.47 7.18 -57.46
C ALA A 78 23.81 7.42 -56.71
N LYS A 79 24.73 6.44 -56.83
CA LYS A 79 26.16 6.61 -57.17
C LYS A 79 27.00 7.71 -56.48
N SER A 80 28.05 7.29 -55.77
CA SER A 80 29.41 7.25 -56.35
C SER A 80 30.46 6.56 -55.46
N ASN A 81 31.40 5.86 -56.11
CA ASN A 81 32.75 5.42 -55.69
C ASN A 81 32.89 4.52 -54.43
N MET A 82 33.32 3.27 -54.58
CA MET A 82 34.74 2.83 -54.58
C MET A 82 35.47 3.22 -53.27
N THR A 83 36.01 2.30 -52.45
CA THR A 83 36.81 1.11 -52.84
C THR A 83 36.78 0.01 -51.76
N GLN A 84 36.83 -1.26 -52.19
CA GLN A 84 37.07 -2.48 -51.37
C GLN A 84 38.50 -3.01 -51.63
N PRO A 85 39.01 -4.01 -50.88
CA PRO A 85 38.75 -4.35 -49.48
C PRO A 85 40.10 -4.18 -48.69
N PRO A 86 40.97 -5.16 -48.36
CA PRO A 86 40.90 -6.63 -48.27
C PRO A 86 40.73 -7.17 -46.83
N SER A 87 40.63 -8.50 -46.73
CA SER A 87 40.58 -9.31 -45.48
C SER A 87 41.82 -10.22 -45.38
N GLN A 88 41.79 -11.22 -44.47
CA GLN A 88 42.73 -12.37 -44.30
C GLN A 88 43.94 -12.07 -43.38
N THR A 89 44.44 -12.98 -42.52
CA THR A 89 44.04 -14.36 -42.13
C THR A 89 44.67 -14.73 -40.77
N ALA A 90 44.25 -15.84 -40.15
CA ALA A 90 44.90 -16.42 -38.96
C ALA A 90 46.30 -17.02 -39.25
N VAL A 91 47.12 -17.29 -38.21
CA VAL A 91 47.96 -18.51 -37.99
C VAL A 91 48.85 -18.42 -36.72
N SER A 92 48.82 -19.48 -35.90
CA SER A 92 49.78 -20.03 -34.87
C SER A 92 50.64 -19.17 -33.90
N ASP A 93 50.54 -19.51 -32.60
CA ASP A 93 51.57 -20.00 -31.61
C ASP A 93 53.10 -19.85 -31.87
N PRO A 94 54.00 -20.00 -30.85
CA PRO A 94 53.81 -20.06 -29.37
C PRO A 94 54.84 -19.23 -28.55
N ASP A 95 54.74 -19.17 -27.21
CA ASP A 95 55.92 -19.38 -26.32
C ASP A 95 55.54 -19.74 -24.85
N SER A 96 56.51 -20.29 -24.09
CA SER A 96 56.33 -21.02 -22.83
C SER A 96 57.11 -20.45 -21.63
N LYS A 97 56.55 -20.63 -20.42
CA LYS A 97 57.19 -20.86 -19.08
C LYS A 97 56.10 -20.83 -18.01
N GLN A 98 55.72 -21.93 -17.32
CA GLN A 98 56.45 -22.59 -16.21
C GLN A 98 56.93 -21.56 -15.17
N ASP A 99 56.42 -21.57 -13.92
CA ASP A 99 56.62 -22.68 -12.98
C ASP A 99 55.55 -22.88 -11.88
N HIS A 100 55.31 -24.16 -11.60
CA HIS A 100 55.04 -24.85 -10.33
C HIS A 100 54.28 -24.19 -9.14
N MET A 101 53.14 -24.83 -8.81
CA MET A 101 52.72 -25.06 -7.42
C MET A 101 53.61 -26.12 -6.73
N PRO A 102 53.50 -26.24 -5.40
CA PRO A 102 53.05 -27.53 -4.85
C PRO A 102 51.78 -27.42 -3.99
N ALA A 103 51.11 -28.56 -3.80
CA ALA A 103 49.90 -28.75 -3.01
C ALA A 103 50.15 -29.73 -1.84
N MET A 104 49.07 -30.08 -1.11
CA MET A 104 48.97 -31.13 -0.07
C MET A 104 49.57 -30.74 1.32
N ASP A 105 49.01 -31.15 2.47
CA ASP A 105 47.84 -32.02 2.70
C ASP A 105 47.11 -31.79 4.04
N ASP A 106 45.84 -32.18 4.00
CA ASP A 106 44.89 -32.65 5.03
C ASP A 106 45.39 -33.01 6.47
N LYS A 107 44.78 -32.43 7.53
CA LYS A 107 44.07 -33.12 8.67
C LYS A 107 43.97 -32.38 10.03
N ASN A 108 42.71 -32.32 10.51
CA ASN A 108 42.22 -32.69 11.86
C ASN A 108 42.75 -32.01 13.14
N GLY A 109 41.86 -31.50 14.00
CA GLY A 109 42.18 -31.16 15.40
C GLY A 109 41.23 -30.17 16.10
N SER A 110 40.42 -30.66 17.04
CA SER A 110 39.62 -29.83 17.96
C SER A 110 40.38 -29.58 19.26
N ALA A 111 40.46 -28.32 19.74
CA ALA A 111 40.70 -28.01 21.14
C ALA A 111 40.39 -26.54 21.50
N SER A 112 39.77 -26.36 22.67
CA SER A 112 39.52 -25.09 23.36
C SER A 112 40.79 -24.42 23.91
N GLY A 113 40.86 -23.08 23.86
CA GLY A 113 41.83 -22.25 24.58
C GLY A 113 41.18 -20.94 25.07
N PRO A 114 41.60 -20.37 26.23
CA PRO A 114 40.88 -19.27 26.88
C PRO A 114 41.20 -17.88 26.31
N PRO A 115 40.34 -16.87 26.52
CA PRO A 115 40.61 -15.49 26.11
C PRO A 115 41.76 -14.86 26.92
N PRO A 116 42.55 -13.96 26.32
CA PRO A 116 43.71 -13.35 26.98
C PRO A 116 43.31 -12.39 28.11
N SER A 117 44.08 -12.46 29.21
CA SER A 117 43.91 -11.68 30.43
C SER A 117 44.47 -10.26 30.31
N TYR A 118 43.61 -9.27 30.09
CA TYR A 118 43.79 -7.89 30.58
C TYR A 118 42.41 -7.19 30.74
N ALA A 119 41.85 -7.29 31.95
CA ALA A 119 40.66 -6.53 32.37
C ALA A 119 40.91 -5.93 33.76
N PRO A 120 40.74 -4.61 33.97
CA PRO A 120 40.80 -4.00 35.29
C PRO A 120 39.49 -4.23 36.07
N PRO A 121 39.54 -4.27 37.42
CA PRO A 121 38.40 -4.68 38.24
C PRO A 121 37.31 -3.59 38.38
N ALA A 122 36.06 -4.04 38.52
CA ALA A 122 34.92 -3.16 38.73
C ALA A 122 34.92 -2.53 40.14
N GLY A 123 34.83 -1.19 40.20
CA GLY A 123 34.46 -0.45 41.40
C GLY A 123 32.96 -0.11 41.40
N PRO A 124 32.32 0.08 42.57
CA PRO A 124 30.90 0.41 42.64
C PRO A 124 30.65 1.89 42.27
N PRO A 125 29.62 2.21 41.46
CA PRO A 125 29.24 3.59 41.19
C PRO A 125 28.53 4.24 42.40
N PRO A 126 28.67 5.57 42.60
CA PRO A 126 28.01 6.29 43.68
C PRO A 126 26.50 6.45 43.45
N THR A 127 25.77 6.64 44.55
CA THR A 127 24.30 6.68 44.60
C THR A 127 23.70 8.07 44.41
N ALA A 128 22.43 8.07 43.95
CA ALA A 128 21.41 9.12 44.02
C ALA A 128 21.42 10.16 42.86
N PHE A 129 20.28 10.63 42.33
CA PHE A 129 18.87 10.38 42.68
C PHE A 129 18.07 9.95 41.43
N ALA A 130 17.20 8.94 41.59
CA ALA A 130 16.12 8.66 40.65
C ALA A 130 14.79 8.65 41.42
N PRO A 131 13.70 9.25 40.90
CA PRO A 131 12.37 9.06 41.49
C PRO A 131 11.95 7.58 41.38
N PRO A 132 11.05 7.09 42.26
CA PRO A 132 10.75 5.68 42.34
C PRO A 132 10.18 5.17 41.02
N ALA A 133 10.85 4.18 40.42
CA ALA A 133 10.27 3.42 39.33
C ALA A 133 8.95 2.80 39.81
N GLY A 134 7.85 3.23 39.20
CA GLY A 134 6.60 2.47 39.27
C GLY A 134 6.89 1.03 38.83
N PRO A 135 6.21 0.03 39.39
CA PRO A 135 6.46 -1.35 39.00
C PRO A 135 6.32 -1.44 37.47
N PRO A 136 7.28 -2.07 36.75
CA PRO A 136 7.11 -2.30 35.32
C PRO A 136 5.76 -3.02 35.14
N PRO A 137 4.95 -2.66 34.13
CA PRO A 137 3.64 -3.26 33.96
C PRO A 137 3.81 -4.77 33.96
N THR A 138 3.35 -5.40 35.04
CA THR A 138 3.36 -6.85 35.18
C THR A 138 2.72 -7.40 33.94
N ALA A 139 3.30 -8.47 33.39
CA ALA A 139 2.74 -9.13 32.22
C ALA A 139 1.32 -9.62 32.55
N TYR A 140 0.33 -8.76 32.32
CA TYR A 140 -1.05 -9.11 32.14
C TYR A 140 -1.10 -9.92 30.86
N VAL A 141 -0.71 -11.18 30.98
CA VAL A 141 -1.11 -12.24 30.06
C VAL A 141 -2.62 -12.08 29.96
N ALA A 142 -3.09 -11.65 28.80
CA ALA A 142 -4.51 -11.42 28.52
C ALA A 142 -5.24 -12.77 28.36
N ASN A 143 -5.21 -13.57 29.43
CA ASN A 143 -6.07 -14.72 29.66
C ASN A 143 -7.50 -14.21 29.87
N GLY A 144 -8.17 -13.85 28.78
CA GLY A 144 -9.53 -13.34 28.83
C GLY A 144 -10.24 -13.39 27.49
N HIS A 145 -9.69 -12.73 26.46
CA HIS A 145 -10.42 -12.51 25.22
C HIS A 145 -9.64 -12.97 23.98
N ARG A 146 -10.08 -14.10 23.41
CA ARG A 146 -9.73 -14.53 22.06
C ARG A 146 -11.01 -14.59 21.23
N HIS A 147 -11.33 -13.50 20.54
CA HIS A 147 -12.28 -13.54 19.45
C HIS A 147 -11.70 -14.33 18.27
N THR A 148 -12.55 -15.05 17.55
CA THR A 148 -12.15 -15.77 16.33
C THR A 148 -13.31 -15.82 15.35
N ASN A 149 -12.97 -15.83 14.07
CA ASN A 149 -13.88 -16.02 12.95
C ASN A 149 -13.12 -16.75 11.82
N LYS A 150 -13.79 -17.05 10.70
CA LYS A 150 -13.18 -17.79 9.58
C LYS A 150 -11.97 -17.10 8.95
N VAL A 151 -11.91 -15.77 8.95
CA VAL A 151 -10.77 -14.99 8.44
C VAL A 151 -9.58 -15.14 9.39
N VAL A 152 -9.82 -15.01 10.70
CA VAL A 152 -8.81 -15.21 11.75
C VAL A 152 -8.25 -16.63 11.74
N GLU A 153 -9.12 -17.65 11.61
CA GLU A 153 -8.73 -19.06 11.52
C GLU A 153 -7.88 -19.35 10.28
N ALA A 154 -8.30 -18.88 9.10
CA ALA A 154 -7.55 -19.05 7.86
C ALA A 154 -6.22 -18.27 7.89
N ALA A 155 -6.20 -17.07 8.48
CA ALA A 155 -4.98 -16.28 8.66
C ALA A 155 -3.97 -17.00 9.57
N HIS A 156 -4.40 -17.55 10.71
CA HIS A 156 -3.55 -18.33 11.61
C HIS A 156 -3.00 -19.63 10.99
N LEU A 157 -3.58 -20.09 9.87
CA LEU A 157 -3.04 -21.19 9.08
C LEU A 157 -2.06 -20.69 8.02
N ARG A 158 -2.39 -19.62 7.28
CA ARG A 158 -1.52 -19.00 6.27
C ARG A 158 -0.22 -18.42 6.87
N ALA A 159 -0.30 -17.76 8.01
CA ALA A 159 0.85 -17.14 8.68
C ALA A 159 1.94 -18.12 9.15
N ARG A 160 1.69 -19.44 9.09
CA ARG A 160 2.67 -20.46 9.54
C ARG A 160 3.83 -20.63 8.57
N ASP A 161 3.59 -20.42 7.28
CA ASP A 161 4.56 -20.69 6.20
C ASP A 161 4.68 -19.55 5.18
N GLU A 162 3.84 -18.49 5.28
CA GLU A 162 3.88 -17.34 4.37
C GLU A 162 5.27 -16.70 4.27
N GLN A 163 5.87 -16.34 5.39
CA GLN A 163 7.18 -15.71 5.43
C GLN A 163 8.30 -16.63 4.90
N GLU A 164 8.20 -17.94 5.15
CA GLU A 164 9.14 -18.93 4.61
C GLU A 164 9.02 -19.02 3.08
N MET A 165 7.81 -18.97 2.53
CA MET A 165 7.57 -18.98 1.09
C MET A 165 8.08 -17.71 0.39
N GLN A 166 7.86 -16.54 0.99
CA GLN A 166 8.41 -15.27 0.51
C GLN A 166 9.95 -15.30 0.48
N GLN A 167 10.58 -15.76 1.57
CA GLN A 167 12.04 -15.91 1.64
C GLN A 167 12.57 -16.94 0.64
N LEU A 168 11.85 -18.04 0.42
CA LEU A 168 12.22 -19.06 -0.56
C LEU A 168 12.16 -18.52 -2.00
N LEU A 169 11.12 -17.75 -2.34
CA LEU A 169 11.00 -17.07 -3.64
C LEU A 169 12.13 -16.07 -3.85
N GLN A 170 12.36 -15.17 -2.89
CA GLN A 170 13.43 -14.17 -2.95
C GLN A 170 14.82 -14.82 -3.11
N SER A 171 15.08 -15.90 -2.37
CA SER A 171 16.33 -16.66 -2.47
C SER A 171 16.53 -17.28 -3.85
N LEU A 172 15.45 -17.78 -4.48
CA LEU A 172 15.50 -18.32 -5.84
C LEU A 172 15.69 -17.22 -6.89
N GLN A 173 14.95 -16.11 -6.77
CA GLN A 173 15.09 -14.95 -7.66
C GLN A 173 16.56 -14.48 -7.68
N TYR A 174 17.17 -14.32 -6.50
CA TYR A 174 18.59 -14.03 -6.36
C TYR A 174 19.49 -15.12 -6.97
N GLN A 175 19.24 -16.41 -6.68
CA GLN A 175 20.01 -17.54 -7.21
C GLN A 175 20.05 -17.55 -8.75
N TYR A 176 18.97 -17.13 -9.40
CA TYR A 176 18.81 -17.16 -10.86
C TYR A 176 19.02 -15.79 -11.55
N GLY A 177 19.40 -14.75 -10.79
CA GLY A 177 19.67 -13.41 -11.34
C GLY A 177 18.40 -12.69 -11.83
N ILE A 178 17.27 -12.98 -11.20
CA ILE A 178 15.99 -12.29 -11.40
C ILE A 178 15.89 -11.23 -10.30
N TYR A 179 15.83 -9.96 -10.68
CA TYR A 179 15.83 -8.82 -9.74
C TYR A 179 14.44 -8.19 -9.56
N ASN A 180 13.43 -8.77 -10.19
CA ASN A 180 12.03 -8.34 -10.19
C ASN A 180 11.23 -9.24 -9.24
N SER A 181 10.65 -8.68 -8.18
CA SER A 181 9.86 -9.41 -7.17
C SER A 181 8.62 -10.09 -7.77
N ASP A 182 8.05 -9.51 -8.83
CA ASP A 182 6.87 -9.99 -9.54
C ASP A 182 7.11 -11.19 -10.47
N ILE A 183 8.38 -11.56 -10.74
CA ILE A 183 8.75 -12.65 -11.64
C ILE A 183 9.11 -13.91 -10.84
N GLU A 184 8.26 -14.94 -10.89
CA GLU A 184 8.63 -16.27 -10.41
C GLU A 184 9.66 -16.95 -11.35
N PRO A 185 10.66 -17.67 -10.81
CA PRO A 185 11.57 -18.49 -11.62
C PRO A 185 10.85 -19.61 -12.38
N GLU A 186 10.92 -19.58 -13.72
CA GLU A 186 10.36 -20.64 -14.58
C GLU A 186 11.44 -21.65 -15.02
N HIS A 187 11.08 -22.93 -14.97
CA HIS A 187 11.85 -24.06 -15.47
C HIS A 187 10.86 -25.17 -15.81
N ASP A 188 10.91 -25.63 -17.06
CA ASP A 188 10.04 -26.65 -17.63
C ASP A 188 10.89 -27.80 -18.16
N THR A 189 10.62 -29.02 -17.72
CA THR A 189 11.35 -30.23 -18.10
C THR A 189 10.41 -31.42 -18.20
N ASP A 190 10.51 -32.19 -19.29
CA ASP A 190 9.71 -33.41 -19.51
C ASP A 190 10.10 -34.60 -18.61
N TYR A 191 11.11 -34.45 -17.75
CA TYR A 191 11.64 -35.48 -16.86
C TYR A 191 11.62 -35.02 -15.38
N PRO A 192 11.59 -35.96 -14.42
CA PRO A 192 11.62 -35.62 -12.99
C PRO A 192 12.88 -34.82 -12.63
N CYS A 193 12.68 -33.59 -12.15
CA CYS A 193 13.74 -32.66 -11.83
C CYS A 193 13.61 -32.19 -10.37
N SER A 194 14.70 -32.27 -9.60
CA SER A 194 14.77 -31.90 -8.19
C SER A 194 15.44 -30.54 -7.93
N CYS A 195 15.56 -29.68 -8.96
CA CYS A 195 16.15 -28.35 -8.80
C CYS A 195 15.36 -27.47 -7.81
N SER A 196 15.99 -26.42 -7.29
CA SER A 196 15.41 -25.56 -6.26
C SER A 196 14.11 -24.87 -6.72
N ILE A 197 13.96 -24.54 -8.01
CA ILE A 197 12.71 -24.07 -8.62
C ILE A 197 11.58 -25.11 -8.48
N HIS A 198 11.85 -26.38 -8.84
CA HIS A 198 10.84 -27.44 -8.70
C HIS A 198 10.51 -27.72 -7.23
N GLN A 199 11.49 -27.66 -6.32
CA GLN A 199 11.24 -27.76 -4.88
C GLN A 199 10.31 -26.66 -4.36
N TYR A 200 10.48 -25.41 -4.82
CA TYR A 200 9.54 -24.31 -4.54
C TYR A 200 8.16 -24.55 -5.16
N LYS A 201 8.06 -24.95 -6.43
CA LYS A 201 6.79 -25.32 -7.09
C LYS A 201 6.05 -26.40 -6.27
N TYR A 202 6.73 -27.46 -5.83
CA TYR A 202 6.12 -28.49 -4.96
C TYR A 202 5.64 -27.94 -3.61
N ARG A 203 6.42 -27.07 -2.94
CA ARG A 203 6.00 -26.40 -1.70
C ARG A 203 4.77 -25.51 -1.93
N LYS A 204 4.76 -24.70 -3.00
CA LYS A 204 3.63 -23.85 -3.42
C LYS A 204 2.37 -24.70 -3.63
N TRP A 205 2.47 -25.83 -4.32
CA TRP A 205 1.34 -26.74 -4.57
C TRP A 205 0.78 -27.38 -3.30
N ASN A 206 1.64 -27.71 -2.32
CA ASN A 206 1.20 -28.21 -1.02
C ASN A 206 0.36 -27.18 -0.23
N ARG A 207 0.49 -25.88 -0.53
CA ARG A 207 -0.31 -24.80 0.08
C ARG A 207 -1.70 -24.61 -0.54
N TYR A 208 -2.09 -25.33 -1.59
CA TYR A 208 -3.41 -25.14 -2.22
C TYR A 208 -4.60 -25.34 -1.26
N GLY A 209 -4.47 -26.21 -0.25
CA GLY A 209 -5.51 -26.34 0.80
C GLY A 209 -5.62 -25.10 1.70
N VAL A 210 -4.49 -24.46 2.02
CA VAL A 210 -4.44 -23.19 2.76
C VAL A 210 -5.00 -22.05 1.92
N GLN A 211 -4.61 -21.99 0.64
CA GLN A 211 -5.12 -21.00 -0.33
C GLN A 211 -6.64 -21.10 -0.52
N GLU A 212 -7.18 -22.32 -0.64
CA GLU A 212 -8.62 -22.53 -0.77
C GLU A 212 -9.36 -22.12 0.50
N MET A 213 -8.81 -22.41 1.68
CA MET A 213 -9.38 -22.00 2.96
C MET A 213 -9.38 -20.47 3.13
N TRP A 214 -8.25 -19.82 2.86
CA TRP A 214 -8.12 -18.36 2.83
C TRP A 214 -9.14 -17.74 1.86
N SER A 215 -9.16 -18.22 0.61
CA SER A 215 -10.12 -17.78 -0.41
C SER A 215 -11.57 -17.90 0.07
N LYS A 216 -11.95 -19.00 0.73
CA LYS A 216 -13.31 -19.21 1.27
C LYS A 216 -13.65 -18.33 2.47
N ALA A 217 -12.64 -17.80 3.18
CA ALA A 217 -12.84 -16.87 4.28
C ALA A 217 -13.06 -15.42 3.80
N VAL A 218 -12.43 -15.03 2.68
CA VAL A 218 -12.45 -13.63 2.17
C VAL A 218 -13.29 -13.42 0.92
N MET A 219 -13.74 -14.48 0.21
CA MET A 219 -14.56 -14.32 -1.00
C MET A 219 -15.97 -13.81 -0.72
N TYR A 220 -16.47 -12.94 -1.60
CA TYR A 220 -17.84 -12.42 -1.53
C TYR A 220 -18.88 -13.41 -2.10
N PRO A 221 -20.17 -13.30 -1.71
CA PRO A 221 -21.22 -14.20 -2.15
C PRO A 221 -21.36 -14.33 -3.68
N GLY A 222 -21.04 -15.51 -4.22
CA GLY A 222 -21.18 -15.81 -5.64
C GLY A 222 -19.90 -15.60 -6.47
N GLU A 223 -18.79 -15.24 -5.82
CA GLU A 223 -17.45 -15.41 -6.37
C GLU A 223 -17.04 -16.90 -6.41
N LYS A 224 -15.88 -17.18 -7.01
CA LYS A 224 -15.26 -18.51 -7.06
C LYS A 224 -13.78 -18.40 -6.73
N SER A 225 -13.26 -19.39 -6.00
CA SER A 225 -11.82 -19.63 -5.87
C SER A 225 -11.26 -20.28 -7.14
N TYR A 226 -9.99 -20.02 -7.42
CA TYR A 226 -9.20 -20.62 -8.49
C TYR A 226 -7.74 -20.69 -8.02
N ASN A 227 -6.90 -21.42 -8.76
CA ASN A 227 -5.46 -21.49 -8.50
C ASN A 227 -4.65 -21.64 -9.80
N ASP A 228 -3.32 -21.58 -9.70
CA ASP A 228 -2.37 -21.77 -10.81
C ASP A 228 -1.99 -23.25 -11.07
N ASN A 229 -2.72 -24.22 -10.51
CA ASN A 229 -2.35 -25.63 -10.59
C ASN A 229 -2.23 -26.10 -12.06
N PRO A 230 -1.04 -26.52 -12.52
CA PRO A 230 -0.81 -26.85 -13.93
C PRO A 230 -1.67 -28.02 -14.38
N ASN A 231 -1.91 -29.00 -13.50
CA ASN A 231 -2.67 -30.23 -13.75
C ASN A 231 -4.18 -30.01 -13.95
N ASN A 232 -4.69 -28.82 -13.64
CA ASN A 232 -6.10 -28.48 -13.80
C ASN A 232 -6.42 -28.05 -15.25
N THR A 233 -6.10 -28.91 -16.22
CA THR A 233 -5.95 -28.54 -17.64
C THR A 233 -7.25 -28.40 -18.44
N VAL A 234 -8.30 -29.17 -18.11
CA VAL A 234 -9.50 -29.27 -18.97
C VAL A 234 -10.54 -28.18 -18.68
N PHE A 235 -10.62 -27.70 -17.44
CA PHE A 235 -11.60 -26.68 -17.01
C PHE A 235 -11.02 -25.74 -15.94
N SER A 236 -9.82 -25.19 -16.15
CA SER A 236 -9.29 -24.16 -15.24
C SER A 236 -10.21 -22.94 -15.19
N SER A 237 -10.64 -22.59 -13.98
CA SER A 237 -11.40 -21.38 -13.68
C SER A 237 -10.52 -20.15 -13.43
N ASN A 238 -9.20 -20.29 -13.57
CA ASN A 238 -8.24 -19.21 -13.40
C ASN A 238 -8.29 -18.25 -14.61
N PRO A 239 -8.66 -16.96 -14.42
CA PRO A 239 -8.83 -16.02 -15.52
C PRO A 239 -7.51 -15.57 -16.16
N TYR A 240 -6.35 -15.81 -15.54
CA TYR A 240 -5.05 -15.33 -16.03
C TYR A 240 -4.41 -16.28 -17.06
N ARG A 241 -4.59 -17.60 -16.92
CA ARG A 241 -3.84 -18.66 -17.64
C ARG A 241 -3.80 -18.54 -19.17
N MET A 242 -4.80 -17.91 -19.79
CA MET A 242 -4.89 -17.70 -21.24
C MET A 242 -5.04 -16.22 -21.64
N ARG A 243 -4.92 -15.28 -20.68
CA ARG A 243 -5.13 -13.83 -20.89
C ARG A 243 -3.90 -12.98 -20.56
N VAL A 244 -2.94 -13.55 -19.83
CA VAL A 244 -1.65 -12.93 -19.51
C VAL A 244 -0.54 -13.85 -20.03
N VAL A 245 0.43 -13.29 -20.75
CA VAL A 245 1.62 -13.99 -21.25
C VAL A 245 2.66 -14.20 -20.14
N SER A 246 3.44 -15.28 -20.20
CA SER A 246 4.59 -15.45 -19.29
C SER A 246 5.67 -14.40 -19.59
N PRO A 247 6.36 -13.85 -18.57
CA PRO A 247 7.50 -12.94 -18.77
C PRO A 247 8.70 -13.62 -19.46
N TYR A 248 8.72 -14.94 -19.60
CA TYR A 248 9.73 -15.70 -20.35
C TYR A 248 9.38 -15.85 -21.84
N GLY A 249 8.15 -15.52 -22.22
CA GLY A 249 7.62 -15.64 -23.58
C GLY A 249 7.24 -17.06 -24.00
N TYR A 250 6.90 -17.24 -25.27
CA TYR A 250 6.46 -18.52 -25.79
C TYR A 250 7.65 -19.45 -26.13
N GLY A 251 7.76 -20.56 -25.40
CA GLY A 251 8.60 -21.69 -25.80
C GLY A 251 10.11 -21.47 -25.70
N GLN A 252 10.61 -20.91 -24.58
CA GLN A 252 12.04 -20.97 -24.26
C GLN A 252 12.49 -22.42 -24.01
N PHE A 253 12.73 -23.17 -25.08
CA PHE A 253 13.35 -24.50 -25.02
C PHE A 253 14.85 -24.36 -24.70
N THR A 254 15.14 -24.06 -23.44
CA THR A 254 16.51 -23.99 -22.91
C THR A 254 17.00 -25.40 -22.62
N TRP A 255 17.84 -25.93 -23.53
CA TRP A 255 18.48 -27.24 -23.35
C TRP A 255 19.41 -27.24 -22.11
N GLY A 256 18.86 -27.65 -20.97
CA GLY A 256 19.61 -27.93 -19.74
C GLY A 256 19.65 -26.83 -18.68
N GLY A 257 18.76 -25.82 -18.70
CA GLY A 257 18.71 -24.81 -17.64
C GLY A 257 17.38 -24.05 -17.56
N PRO A 258 17.13 -23.29 -16.48
CA PRO A 258 15.97 -22.41 -16.38
C PRO A 258 16.02 -21.28 -17.41
N GLY A 259 14.84 -20.81 -17.78
CA GLY A 259 14.69 -19.68 -18.69
C GLY A 259 15.21 -18.37 -18.10
N ARG A 260 15.28 -17.33 -18.93
CA ARG A 260 15.49 -15.95 -18.46
C ARG A 260 14.32 -15.09 -18.89
N PRO A 261 13.78 -14.22 -18.02
CA PRO A 261 12.69 -13.34 -18.40
C PRO A 261 13.16 -12.38 -19.52
N ILE A 262 12.25 -12.06 -20.44
CA ILE A 262 12.50 -11.21 -21.59
C ILE A 262 11.80 -9.86 -21.35
N PRO A 263 12.50 -8.71 -21.44
CA PRO A 263 11.93 -7.39 -21.10
C PRO A 263 10.61 -7.07 -21.79
N SER A 264 10.49 -7.38 -23.09
CA SER A 264 9.28 -7.12 -23.87
C SER A 264 8.09 -8.01 -23.47
N TYR A 265 8.34 -9.27 -23.09
CA TYR A 265 7.29 -10.16 -22.60
C TYR A 265 6.89 -9.82 -21.16
N HIS A 266 7.84 -9.40 -20.32
CA HIS A 266 7.56 -8.87 -18.98
C HIS A 266 6.66 -7.62 -19.05
N ALA A 267 7.01 -6.64 -19.90
CA ALA A 267 6.17 -5.47 -20.13
C ALA A 267 4.76 -5.83 -20.64
N GLN A 268 4.67 -6.77 -21.59
CA GLN A 268 3.38 -7.26 -22.10
C GLN A 268 2.55 -7.95 -21.00
N ALA A 269 3.19 -8.77 -20.15
CA ALA A 269 2.56 -9.45 -19.03
C ALA A 269 2.01 -8.46 -18.00
N ILE A 270 2.77 -7.40 -17.67
CA ILE A 270 2.32 -6.31 -16.79
C ILE A 270 1.10 -5.60 -17.39
N HIS A 271 1.17 -5.12 -18.64
CA HIS A 271 0.05 -4.43 -19.30
C HIS A 271 -1.22 -5.30 -19.34
N GLN A 272 -1.10 -6.59 -19.67
CA GLN A 272 -2.23 -7.52 -19.70
C GLN A 272 -2.79 -7.77 -18.29
N SER A 273 -1.92 -7.89 -17.28
CA SER A 273 -2.32 -8.08 -15.88
C SER A 273 -3.07 -6.88 -15.32
N ILE A 274 -2.59 -5.64 -15.56
CA ILE A 274 -3.26 -4.41 -15.11
C ILE A 274 -4.65 -4.29 -15.74
N SER A 275 -4.75 -4.46 -17.06
CA SER A 275 -6.04 -4.42 -17.77
C SER A 275 -7.03 -5.48 -17.26
N LEU A 276 -6.54 -6.70 -17.01
CA LEU A 276 -7.33 -7.80 -16.45
C LEU A 276 -7.78 -7.52 -15.01
N ASN A 277 -6.87 -7.04 -14.16
CA ASN A 277 -7.14 -6.69 -12.76
C ASN A 277 -8.24 -5.64 -12.68
N ASN A 278 -8.12 -4.55 -13.45
CA ASN A 278 -9.09 -3.46 -13.50
C ASN A 278 -10.47 -3.95 -13.94
N SER A 279 -10.55 -4.79 -14.97
CA SER A 279 -11.80 -5.40 -15.43
C SER A 279 -12.44 -6.29 -14.35
N LEU A 280 -11.64 -7.16 -13.70
CA LEU A 280 -12.14 -8.10 -12.70
C LEU A 280 -12.55 -7.41 -11.39
N ASN A 281 -11.84 -6.36 -10.97
CA ASN A 281 -12.18 -5.56 -9.80
C ASN A 281 -13.50 -4.81 -10.02
N LYS A 282 -13.68 -4.18 -11.19
CA LYS A 282 -14.94 -3.51 -11.55
C LYS A 282 -16.12 -4.48 -11.60
N GLU A 283 -15.93 -5.67 -12.18
CA GLU A 283 -16.95 -6.72 -12.18
C GLU A 283 -17.27 -7.19 -10.75
N ALA A 284 -16.25 -7.47 -9.92
CA ALA A 284 -16.43 -7.95 -8.55
C ALA A 284 -17.19 -6.95 -7.68
N GLN A 285 -16.86 -5.65 -7.76
CA GLN A 285 -17.55 -4.59 -7.02
C GLN A 285 -19.03 -4.49 -7.45
N ALA A 286 -19.31 -4.36 -8.75
CA ALA A 286 -20.69 -4.31 -9.25
C ALA A 286 -21.49 -5.58 -8.93
N ASN A 287 -20.82 -6.74 -8.88
CA ASN A 287 -21.39 -8.04 -8.54
C ASN A 287 -21.85 -8.11 -7.07
N ILE A 288 -21.06 -7.60 -6.11
CA ILE A 288 -21.46 -7.54 -4.70
C ILE A 288 -22.50 -6.45 -4.44
N ASP A 289 -22.38 -5.27 -5.04
CA ASP A 289 -23.37 -4.19 -4.89
C ASP A 289 -24.75 -4.62 -5.40
N GLY A 290 -24.81 -5.37 -6.50
CA GLY A 290 -26.04 -5.99 -7.00
C GLY A 290 -26.62 -7.12 -6.12
N ARG A 291 -25.90 -7.56 -5.07
CA ARG A 291 -26.28 -8.63 -4.13
C ARG A 291 -26.60 -8.14 -2.72
N GLU A 292 -26.36 -6.87 -2.41
CA GLU A 292 -26.71 -6.31 -1.10
C GLU A 292 -28.23 -6.42 -0.80
N PRO A 293 -28.63 -6.54 0.48
CA PRO A 293 -30.03 -6.63 0.84
C PRO A 293 -30.85 -5.41 0.40
N LYS A 294 -31.91 -5.66 -0.38
CA LYS A 294 -32.85 -4.59 -0.81
C LYS A 294 -33.80 -4.12 0.29
N LEU A 295 -33.88 -4.86 1.40
CA LEU A 295 -34.65 -4.49 2.59
C LEU A 295 -33.65 -3.99 3.64
N ASN A 296 -33.99 -2.90 4.32
CA ASN A 296 -33.20 -2.42 5.46
C ASN A 296 -33.17 -3.50 6.55
N ILE A 297 -31.99 -4.06 6.82
CA ILE A 297 -31.83 -5.15 7.79
C ILE A 297 -31.99 -4.68 9.25
N TRP A 298 -31.95 -3.36 9.49
CA TRP A 298 -32.01 -2.75 10.82
C TRP A 298 -33.44 -2.44 11.28
N ASP A 299 -34.40 -2.33 10.35
CA ASP A 299 -35.79 -2.09 10.67
C ASP A 299 -36.52 -3.43 10.92
N GLU A 300 -36.54 -3.82 12.19
CA GLU A 300 -37.27 -5.01 12.65
C GLU A 300 -38.75 -4.97 12.30
N LYS A 301 -39.40 -3.79 12.33
CA LYS A 301 -40.82 -3.65 11.98
C LYS A 301 -41.06 -3.85 10.50
N ILE A 302 -40.19 -3.37 9.61
CA ILE A 302 -40.30 -3.65 8.17
C ILE A 302 -40.07 -5.15 7.91
N LEU A 303 -39.08 -5.77 8.55
CA LEU A 303 -38.81 -7.20 8.41
C LEU A 303 -39.97 -8.07 8.93
N GLU A 304 -40.55 -7.72 10.08
CA GLU A 304 -41.71 -8.42 10.66
C GLU A 304 -43.00 -8.14 9.89
N THR A 305 -43.23 -6.90 9.44
CA THR A 305 -44.40 -6.53 8.63
C THR A 305 -44.34 -7.17 7.25
N ALA A 306 -43.15 -7.30 6.65
CA ALA A 306 -42.95 -8.06 5.42
C ALA A 306 -43.30 -9.53 5.59
N MET A 307 -43.04 -10.15 6.74
CA MET A 307 -43.48 -11.52 7.04
C MET A 307 -44.98 -11.58 7.37
N ALA A 308 -45.49 -10.66 8.20
CA ALA A 308 -46.86 -10.65 8.69
C ALA A 308 -47.89 -10.39 7.58
N ASN A 309 -47.70 -9.36 6.75
CA ASN A 309 -48.61 -9.01 5.65
C ASN A 309 -48.77 -10.16 4.63
N LEU A 310 -47.76 -11.04 4.53
CA LEU A 310 -47.78 -12.19 3.65
C LEU A 310 -48.50 -13.40 4.27
N THR A 311 -48.43 -13.59 5.58
CA THR A 311 -49.24 -14.62 6.27
C THR A 311 -50.74 -14.33 6.27
N VAL A 312 -51.14 -13.05 6.26
CA VAL A 312 -52.56 -12.63 6.18
C VAL A 312 -53.12 -12.88 4.78
N ASN A 313 -52.41 -12.46 3.72
CA ASN A 313 -52.84 -12.71 2.33
C ASN A 313 -52.83 -14.21 1.92
N GLY A 314 -52.22 -15.09 2.72
CA GLY A 314 -52.26 -16.54 2.53
C GLY A 314 -53.52 -17.24 3.06
N LYS A 315 -54.31 -16.58 3.93
CA LYS A 315 -55.53 -17.15 4.51
C LYS A 315 -56.77 -16.52 3.86
N ASN A 316 -57.36 -17.25 2.90
CA ASN A 316 -58.74 -16.97 2.48
C ASN A 316 -59.66 -17.03 3.71
N ILE A 317 -60.36 -15.93 3.96
CA ILE A 317 -61.34 -15.84 5.04
C ILE A 317 -62.54 -16.72 4.67
N ASN A 318 -62.66 -17.87 5.33
CA ASN A 318 -63.91 -18.61 5.43
C ASN A 318 -64.67 -18.07 6.64
N TYR A 319 -65.82 -17.44 6.41
CA TYR A 319 -66.88 -17.32 7.41
C TYR A 319 -68.24 -17.56 6.76
N GLU A 320 -69.17 -18.06 7.56
CA GLU A 320 -70.28 -18.91 7.12
C GLU A 320 -71.55 -18.14 6.75
N LYS A 321 -72.52 -18.88 6.15
CA LYS A 321 -73.94 -18.48 6.05
C LYS A 321 -74.51 -18.31 7.47
N ALA A 322 -75.55 -17.54 7.79
CA ALA A 322 -76.80 -17.16 7.09
C ALA A 322 -77.50 -16.04 7.93
N PRO A 323 -78.80 -15.69 7.76
CA PRO A 323 -79.75 -15.92 6.66
C PRO A 323 -80.40 -14.59 6.15
N VAL A 324 -81.50 -14.73 5.38
CA VAL A 324 -82.17 -13.67 4.59
C VAL A 324 -83.16 -12.81 5.39
N SER A 325 -83.17 -11.50 5.13
CA SER A 325 -84.39 -10.66 5.20
C SER A 325 -84.30 -9.40 4.31
N ARG A 326 -85.36 -9.15 3.52
CA ARG A 326 -85.71 -7.90 2.80
C ARG A 326 -87.03 -7.38 3.44
N PRO A 327 -87.46 -6.10 3.32
CA PRO A 327 -87.52 -5.35 2.05
C PRO A 327 -87.25 -3.81 2.10
N GLU A 328 -87.27 -3.17 0.91
CA GLU A 328 -87.68 -1.77 0.60
C GLU A 328 -86.91 -0.57 1.25
N GLU A 329 -86.79 0.64 0.68
CA GLU A 329 -87.34 1.25 -0.55
C GLU A 329 -86.46 2.43 -1.10
N LYS A 330 -86.62 2.77 -2.39
CA LYS A 330 -86.44 4.09 -3.08
C LYS A 330 -85.13 4.92 -3.06
N ARG A 331 -84.61 5.15 -4.29
CA ARG A 331 -84.20 6.43 -4.96
C ARG A 331 -83.01 7.24 -4.34
N GLN A 332 -82.21 8.03 -5.08
CA GLN A 332 -82.33 8.57 -6.45
C GLN A 332 -80.95 8.87 -7.10
N ASP A 333 -80.97 9.15 -8.40
CA ASP A 333 -79.84 9.32 -9.34
C ASP A 333 -78.79 10.41 -9.03
N SER A 334 -77.55 10.18 -9.47
CA SER A 334 -76.94 11.01 -10.55
C SER A 334 -75.60 10.44 -11.08
N SER A 335 -75.50 10.37 -12.40
CA SER A 335 -74.27 10.23 -13.20
C SER A 335 -74.48 11.08 -14.45
N PRO A 336 -73.43 11.65 -15.07
CA PRO A 336 -72.72 10.87 -16.10
C PRO A 336 -71.20 11.14 -16.27
N ALA A 337 -70.47 10.06 -16.60
CA ALA A 337 -69.55 9.91 -17.75
C ALA A 337 -68.20 10.67 -17.82
N VAL A 338 -67.11 10.14 -18.42
CA VAL A 338 -66.79 8.80 -18.96
C VAL A 338 -65.25 8.57 -19.07
N GLN A 339 -64.80 7.38 -18.63
CA GLN A 339 -63.68 6.50 -19.08
C GLN A 339 -62.29 7.03 -19.52
N ALA A 340 -61.25 6.45 -18.90
CA ALA A 340 -60.25 5.56 -19.53
C ALA A 340 -59.49 4.74 -18.44
N ILE A 341 -59.99 3.57 -18.03
CA ILE A 341 -59.47 2.23 -18.39
C ILE A 341 -57.97 2.00 -18.08
N ALA A 342 -57.70 1.22 -17.03
CA ALA A 342 -56.56 0.31 -16.92
C ALA A 342 -57.05 -1.00 -16.26
N GLU A 343 -56.73 -2.15 -16.85
CA GLU A 343 -57.40 -3.43 -16.54
C GLU A 343 -56.87 -4.14 -15.29
N LYS A 344 -57.75 -4.82 -14.55
CA LYS A 344 -57.34 -5.88 -13.60
C LYS A 344 -56.93 -7.14 -14.37
N PRO A 345 -55.76 -7.76 -14.11
CA PRO A 345 -55.39 -9.00 -14.77
C PRO A 345 -56.33 -10.14 -14.38
N LYS A 346 -56.90 -10.81 -15.37
CA LYS A 346 -57.80 -11.97 -15.18
C LYS A 346 -57.00 -13.16 -14.64
N SER A 347 -57.35 -13.66 -13.46
CA SER A 347 -56.71 -14.85 -12.88
C SER A 347 -56.89 -16.06 -13.80
N SER A 348 -55.79 -16.60 -14.31
CA SER A 348 -55.82 -17.74 -15.23
C SER A 348 -56.44 -18.99 -14.58
N ARG A 349 -57.35 -19.66 -15.30
CA ARG A 349 -57.94 -20.96 -14.90
C ARG A 349 -56.90 -22.09 -14.73
N LEU A 350 -55.66 -21.89 -15.17
CA LEU A 350 -54.55 -22.83 -14.95
C LEU A 350 -53.88 -22.69 -13.57
N SER A 351 -54.24 -21.68 -12.78
CA SER A 351 -53.70 -21.48 -11.43
C SER A 351 -54.09 -22.59 -10.45
N SER A 352 -55.34 -23.06 -10.48
CA SER A 352 -55.81 -24.20 -9.68
C SER A 352 -55.12 -25.50 -10.07
N PHE A 353 -54.98 -25.76 -11.37
CA PHE A 353 -54.31 -26.95 -11.90
C PHE A 353 -52.81 -26.99 -11.56
N ARG A 354 -52.13 -25.84 -11.54
CA ARG A 354 -50.73 -25.74 -11.08
C ARG A 354 -50.59 -26.01 -9.59
N LYS A 355 -51.52 -25.54 -8.75
CA LYS A 355 -51.54 -25.85 -7.31
C LYS A 355 -51.71 -27.34 -7.02
N SER A 356 -52.58 -28.05 -7.76
CA SER A 356 -52.77 -29.51 -7.59
C SER A 356 -51.56 -30.36 -8.00
N ILE A 357 -50.56 -29.79 -8.69
CA ILE A 357 -49.32 -30.47 -9.11
C ILE A 357 -48.11 -29.97 -8.27
N GLY A 358 -48.35 -29.18 -7.22
CA GLY A 358 -47.29 -28.63 -6.36
C GLY A 358 -46.48 -27.48 -7.00
N ILE A 359 -46.91 -26.97 -8.16
CA ILE A 359 -46.22 -25.89 -8.86
C ILE A 359 -46.71 -24.54 -8.32
N LYS A 360 -45.92 -23.95 -7.40
CA LYS A 360 -46.17 -22.61 -6.83
C LYS A 360 -46.52 -21.57 -7.90
N SER A 361 -47.55 -20.76 -7.64
CA SER A 361 -47.99 -19.65 -8.50
C SER A 361 -46.90 -18.56 -8.65
N SER A 362 -47.09 -17.62 -9.57
CA SER A 362 -46.23 -16.42 -9.69
C SER A 362 -46.11 -15.68 -8.36
N ASP A 363 -47.25 -15.55 -7.68
CA ASP A 363 -47.40 -14.72 -6.50
C ASP A 363 -46.83 -15.46 -5.28
N GLU A 364 -47.08 -16.78 -5.15
CA GLU A 364 -46.45 -17.64 -4.15
C GLU A 364 -44.92 -17.72 -4.32
N ARG A 365 -44.40 -17.62 -5.55
CA ARG A 365 -42.96 -17.50 -5.82
C ARG A 365 -42.41 -16.11 -5.46
N ALA A 366 -43.20 -15.05 -5.61
CA ALA A 366 -42.81 -13.70 -5.19
C ALA A 366 -42.77 -13.60 -3.66
N VAL A 367 -43.82 -14.09 -2.98
CA VAL A 367 -43.91 -14.20 -1.53
C VAL A 367 -42.73 -14.98 -0.95
N ALA A 368 -42.48 -16.20 -1.45
CA ALA A 368 -41.36 -17.02 -0.98
C ALA A 368 -39.97 -16.42 -1.29
N LYS A 369 -39.85 -15.50 -2.26
CA LYS A 369 -38.61 -14.73 -2.50
C LYS A 369 -38.44 -13.61 -1.48
N VAL A 370 -39.51 -12.91 -1.11
CA VAL A 370 -39.50 -11.83 -0.11
C VAL A 370 -39.24 -12.40 1.29
N GLU A 371 -39.93 -13.48 1.67
CA GLU A 371 -39.71 -14.23 2.91
C GLU A 371 -38.23 -14.66 3.04
N LYS A 372 -37.69 -15.35 2.03
CA LYS A 372 -36.28 -15.75 1.99
C LYS A 372 -35.30 -14.57 2.01
N ALA A 373 -35.70 -13.38 1.53
CA ALA A 373 -34.88 -12.18 1.61
C ALA A 373 -34.90 -11.55 3.01
N ALA A 374 -36.07 -11.54 3.68
CA ALA A 374 -36.22 -11.07 5.05
C ALA A 374 -35.47 -11.98 6.05
N ASP A 375 -35.58 -13.30 5.91
CA ASP A 375 -34.85 -14.27 6.74
C ASP A 375 -33.33 -14.12 6.59
N LYS A 376 -32.86 -13.95 5.35
CA LYS A 376 -31.43 -13.64 5.08
C LYS A 376 -31.00 -12.32 5.72
N GLY A 377 -31.84 -11.28 5.66
CA GLY A 377 -31.57 -9.99 6.29
C GLY A 377 -31.46 -10.11 7.82
N LYS A 378 -32.37 -10.86 8.45
CA LYS A 378 -32.33 -11.17 9.89
C LYS A 378 -31.06 -11.94 10.27
N GLY A 379 -30.69 -12.96 9.49
CA GLY A 379 -29.45 -13.72 9.67
C GLY A 379 -28.20 -12.85 9.57
N LEU A 380 -28.10 -12.02 8.52
CA LEU A 380 -26.99 -11.10 8.32
C LEU A 380 -26.85 -10.08 9.48
N ARG A 381 -27.96 -9.50 9.95
CA ARG A 381 -27.96 -8.63 11.13
C ARG A 381 -27.47 -9.36 12.38
N HIS A 382 -27.88 -10.61 12.59
CA HIS A 382 -27.41 -11.40 13.72
C HIS A 382 -25.91 -11.69 13.64
N GLU A 383 -25.39 -12.04 12.46
CA GLU A 383 -23.95 -12.23 12.23
C GLU A 383 -23.15 -10.95 12.52
N ILE A 384 -23.63 -9.78 12.07
CA ILE A 384 -23.00 -8.49 12.37
C ILE A 384 -23.00 -8.22 13.88
N LEU A 385 -24.15 -8.31 14.56
CA LEU A 385 -24.24 -8.05 16.00
C LEU A 385 -23.47 -9.09 16.85
N ALA A 386 -23.23 -10.29 16.33
CA ALA A 386 -22.37 -11.29 16.97
C ALA A 386 -20.89 -10.94 16.79
N GLU A 387 -20.49 -10.54 15.58
CA GLU A 387 -19.11 -10.14 15.27
C GLU A 387 -18.71 -8.84 16.00
N GLU A 388 -19.58 -7.81 16.03
CA GLU A 388 -19.35 -6.55 16.76
C GLU A 388 -19.13 -6.80 18.25
N ARG A 389 -19.97 -7.63 18.90
CA ARG A 389 -19.81 -8.01 20.31
C ARG A 389 -18.63 -8.94 20.55
N GLY A 390 -18.24 -9.71 19.53
CA GLY A 390 -17.10 -10.61 19.56
C GLY A 390 -15.78 -9.86 19.51
N ARG A 391 -15.64 -8.84 18.63
CA ARG A 391 -14.44 -7.99 18.55
C ARG A 391 -14.39 -6.95 19.65
N TRP A 392 -15.52 -6.32 19.99
CA TRP A 392 -15.59 -5.16 20.88
C TRP A 392 -16.56 -5.46 22.03
N PRO A 393 -16.11 -6.20 23.08
CA PRO A 393 -16.99 -6.76 24.10
C PRO A 393 -17.54 -5.70 25.07
N ASP A 394 -16.75 -4.69 25.39
CA ASP A 394 -17.02 -3.68 26.41
C ASP A 394 -16.91 -2.24 25.86
N GLU A 395 -17.11 -1.26 26.75
CA GLU A 395 -17.09 0.17 26.39
C GLU A 395 -15.68 0.70 26.12
N GLN A 396 -14.63 0.15 26.74
CA GLN A 396 -13.24 0.57 26.51
C GLN A 396 -12.81 0.21 25.09
N TRP A 397 -13.11 -1.03 24.66
CA TRP A 397 -12.84 -1.47 23.28
C TRP A 397 -13.59 -0.63 22.25
N ARG A 398 -14.89 -0.40 22.47
CA ARG A 398 -15.72 0.43 21.57
C ARG A 398 -15.23 1.88 21.52
N TYR A 399 -14.75 2.43 22.64
CA TYR A 399 -14.17 3.77 22.69
C TYR A 399 -12.88 3.86 21.86
N ILE A 400 -11.91 2.96 22.05
CA ILE A 400 -10.66 2.93 21.27
C ILE A 400 -10.97 2.81 19.77
N VAL A 401 -11.90 1.93 19.41
CA VAL A 401 -12.36 1.72 18.03
C VAL A 401 -13.03 2.96 17.45
N ALA A 402 -13.88 3.64 18.21
CA ALA A 402 -14.53 4.89 17.77
C ALA A 402 -13.51 6.02 17.59
N VAL A 403 -12.55 6.17 18.51
CA VAL A 403 -11.45 7.14 18.39
C VAL A 403 -10.57 6.85 17.17
N TYR A 404 -10.26 5.57 16.89
CA TYR A 404 -9.55 5.18 15.69
C TYR A 404 -10.32 5.58 14.42
N GLN A 405 -11.61 5.23 14.31
CA GLN A 405 -12.44 5.53 13.14
C GLN A 405 -12.60 7.04 12.91
N ASP A 406 -12.69 7.83 13.98
CA ASP A 406 -12.69 9.29 13.95
C ASP A 406 -11.36 9.83 13.41
N LYS A 407 -10.24 9.42 14.00
CA LYS A 407 -8.90 9.93 13.65
C LYS A 407 -8.46 9.58 12.23
N VAL A 408 -8.75 8.36 11.75
CA VAL A 408 -8.50 8.01 10.34
C VAL A 408 -9.53 8.61 9.37
N GLY A 409 -10.57 9.29 9.87
CA GLY A 409 -11.63 9.92 9.06
C GLY A 409 -12.59 8.94 8.40
N MET A 410 -12.78 7.75 8.96
CA MET A 410 -13.57 6.66 8.37
C MET A 410 -14.96 6.48 8.98
N THR A 411 -15.28 7.18 10.07
CA THR A 411 -16.58 7.10 10.79
C THR A 411 -17.78 7.14 9.85
N ASN A 412 -17.88 8.14 8.96
CA ASN A 412 -19.03 8.26 8.07
C ASN A 412 -19.11 7.14 7.02
N LYS A 413 -17.98 6.70 6.44
CA LYS A 413 -17.96 5.55 5.50
C LYS A 413 -18.38 4.25 6.19
N ILE A 414 -17.87 3.99 7.39
CA ILE A 414 -18.15 2.76 8.14
C ILE A 414 -19.63 2.73 8.56
N ALA A 415 -20.19 3.86 8.99
CA ALA A 415 -21.62 4.00 9.25
C ALA A 415 -22.48 3.77 7.99
N ALA A 416 -22.08 4.34 6.84
CA ALA A 416 -22.77 4.15 5.57
C ALA A 416 -22.73 2.69 5.08
N LEU A 417 -21.57 2.02 5.18
CA LEU A 417 -21.44 0.58 4.91
C LEU A 417 -22.38 -0.23 5.80
N ARG A 418 -22.39 0.04 7.11
CA ARG A 418 -23.26 -0.64 8.07
C ARG A 418 -24.74 -0.49 7.71
N ALA A 419 -25.16 0.70 7.31
CA ALA A 419 -26.55 1.02 6.98
C ALA A 419 -27.01 0.48 5.62
N HIS A 420 -26.16 0.53 4.59
CA HIS A 420 -26.56 0.37 3.19
C HIS A 420 -25.86 -0.78 2.44
N GLN A 421 -24.67 -1.19 2.86
CA GLN A 421 -23.89 -2.30 2.27
C GLN A 421 -23.49 -3.31 3.35
N PRO A 422 -24.46 -3.90 4.10
CA PRO A 422 -24.17 -4.69 5.28
C PRO A 422 -23.42 -5.99 5.00
N THR A 423 -23.46 -6.52 3.76
CA THR A 423 -22.65 -7.68 3.37
C THR A 423 -21.17 -7.29 3.32
N GLN A 424 -20.85 -6.15 2.69
CA GLN A 424 -19.50 -5.58 2.69
C GLN A 424 -19.04 -5.18 4.10
N TYR A 425 -19.91 -4.56 4.89
CA TYR A 425 -19.63 -4.25 6.30
C TYR A 425 -19.18 -5.49 7.08
N LEU A 426 -19.89 -6.61 6.98
CA LEU A 426 -19.56 -7.84 7.71
C LEU A 426 -18.22 -8.47 7.28
N HIS A 427 -17.85 -8.39 5.99
CA HIS A 427 -16.56 -8.92 5.52
C HIS A 427 -15.40 -8.09 6.07
N LEU A 428 -15.50 -6.76 5.98
CA LEU A 428 -14.48 -5.83 6.48
C LEU A 428 -14.39 -5.86 8.02
N LEU A 429 -15.52 -6.00 8.72
CA LEU A 429 -15.56 -6.22 10.16
C LEU A 429 -14.85 -7.52 10.55
N ARG A 430 -15.07 -8.63 9.83
CA ARG A 430 -14.37 -9.91 10.07
C ARG A 430 -12.87 -9.82 9.83
N ALA A 431 -12.44 -9.02 8.87
CA ALA A 431 -11.04 -8.75 8.58
C ALA A 431 -10.36 -7.79 9.56
N GLY A 432 -11.11 -6.98 10.32
CA GLY A 432 -10.54 -6.00 11.27
C GLY A 432 -10.17 -4.65 10.66
N TYR A 433 -10.82 -4.26 9.56
CA TYR A 433 -10.57 -2.99 8.88
C TYR A 433 -11.01 -1.76 9.71
N PHE A 434 -11.79 -1.97 10.76
CA PHE A 434 -12.46 -0.91 11.52
C PHE A 434 -11.81 -0.60 12.89
N GLU A 435 -10.66 -1.20 13.19
CA GLU A 435 -9.97 -1.14 14.49
C GLU A 435 -8.44 -0.99 14.32
N PRO A 436 -7.69 -0.49 15.34
CA PRO A 436 -6.24 -0.32 15.26
C PRO A 436 -5.48 -1.62 14.98
N ILE A 437 -4.25 -1.49 14.46
CA ILE A 437 -3.35 -2.63 14.28
C ILE A 437 -2.94 -3.17 15.67
N PRO A 438 -3.08 -4.48 15.97
CA PRO A 438 -2.62 -5.06 17.21
C PRO A 438 -1.10 -4.93 17.39
N VAL A 439 -0.63 -4.43 18.53
CA VAL A 439 0.81 -4.19 18.80
C VAL A 439 1.65 -5.47 18.65
N ALA A 440 1.08 -6.63 18.96
CA ALA A 440 1.75 -7.91 18.80
C ALA A 440 2.20 -8.19 17.35
N TRP A 441 1.48 -7.69 16.34
CA TRP A 441 1.76 -7.93 14.92
C TRP A 441 3.08 -7.29 14.45
N ALA A 442 3.46 -6.14 15.02
CA ALA A 442 4.71 -5.46 14.72
C ALA A 442 5.97 -6.33 14.93
N SER A 443 5.90 -7.27 15.90
CA SER A 443 6.98 -8.24 16.17
C SER A 443 6.86 -9.56 15.41
N GLN A 444 5.68 -9.88 14.87
CA GLN A 444 5.43 -11.16 14.20
C GLN A 444 6.09 -11.17 12.81
N ALA A 445 6.72 -12.30 12.46
CA ALA A 445 7.32 -12.47 11.13
C ALA A 445 6.26 -12.53 10.02
N SER A 446 5.09 -13.11 10.31
CA SER A 446 3.93 -13.07 9.44
C SER A 446 2.68 -12.76 10.26
N ASN A 447 1.85 -11.86 9.75
CA ASN A 447 0.57 -11.45 10.32
C ASN A 447 -0.43 -11.21 9.17
N PRO A 448 -1.74 -11.01 9.43
CA PRO A 448 -2.77 -10.90 8.39
C PRO A 448 -2.69 -9.68 7.45
N LEU A 449 -1.77 -8.75 7.68
CA LEU A 449 -1.47 -7.62 6.77
C LEU A 449 -0.28 -7.95 5.84
N LYS A 450 0.67 -8.79 6.24
CA LYS A 450 1.85 -9.19 5.43
C LYS A 450 1.60 -10.32 4.42
N PHE A 451 0.34 -10.54 4.03
CA PHE A 451 -0.06 -11.64 3.16
C PHE A 451 -0.04 -11.22 1.70
N SER A 452 0.79 -11.88 0.87
CA SER A 452 0.93 -11.54 -0.55
C SER A 452 -0.40 -11.61 -1.31
N ILE A 453 -0.58 -10.70 -2.27
CA ILE A 453 -1.74 -10.71 -3.16
C ILE A 453 -1.27 -11.12 -4.57
N GLU A 454 -1.26 -12.43 -4.82
CA GLU A 454 -0.87 -13.02 -6.10
C GLU A 454 -2.13 -13.34 -6.93
N ALA A 455 -2.63 -12.35 -7.67
CA ALA A 455 -3.89 -12.48 -8.40
C ALA A 455 -3.87 -13.59 -9.47
N SER A 456 -2.73 -13.81 -10.13
CA SER A 456 -2.52 -14.91 -11.09
C SER A 456 -2.53 -16.29 -10.44
N ALA A 457 -1.97 -16.41 -9.22
CA ALA A 457 -1.92 -17.65 -8.45
C ALA A 457 -3.23 -17.95 -7.71
N GLY A 458 -4.06 -16.93 -7.44
CA GLY A 458 -5.31 -17.06 -6.68
C GLY A 458 -5.16 -16.76 -5.18
N TRP A 459 -4.05 -16.18 -4.72
CA TRP A 459 -3.95 -15.62 -3.37
C TRP A 459 -4.62 -14.26 -3.34
N ARG A 460 -5.76 -14.19 -2.64
CA ARG A 460 -6.68 -13.04 -2.69
C ARG A 460 -6.45 -12.06 -1.55
N GLY A 461 -6.74 -10.79 -1.80
CA GLY A 461 -7.05 -9.83 -0.74
C GLY A 461 -8.50 -9.96 -0.24
N ILE A 462 -8.95 -8.94 0.47
CA ILE A 462 -10.13 -8.93 1.36
C ILE A 462 -11.29 -8.10 0.79
N THR A 463 -11.01 -7.04 0.03
CA THR A 463 -12.02 -6.20 -0.62
C THR A 463 -12.49 -6.83 -1.94
N PRO A 464 -13.59 -6.37 -2.57
CA PRO A 464 -13.98 -6.86 -3.89
C PRO A 464 -12.95 -6.48 -4.99
N ALA A 465 -12.27 -5.34 -4.81
CA ALA A 465 -11.33 -4.74 -5.74
C ALA A 465 -9.86 -5.05 -5.40
N TRP A 466 -9.60 -6.20 -4.77
CA TRP A 466 -8.31 -6.61 -4.20
C TRP A 466 -7.13 -6.78 -5.18
N ARG A 467 -7.34 -6.81 -6.50
CA ARG A 467 -6.25 -7.16 -7.45
C ARG A 467 -5.40 -5.95 -7.79
N GLY A 468 -4.08 -6.10 -7.74
CA GLY A 468 -3.12 -5.03 -8.08
C GLY A 468 -2.42 -4.41 -6.88
N TYR A 469 -2.82 -4.79 -5.66
CA TYR A 469 -2.04 -4.55 -4.46
C TYR A 469 -0.94 -5.62 -4.30
N GLU A 470 0.18 -5.27 -3.66
CA GLU A 470 1.29 -6.18 -3.36
C GLU A 470 0.93 -7.11 -2.19
N ASP A 471 0.32 -6.57 -1.13
CA ASP A 471 -0.19 -7.32 0.01
C ASP A 471 -1.48 -6.73 0.63
N THR A 472 -1.95 -7.38 1.70
CA THR A 472 -3.15 -7.00 2.46
C THR A 472 -3.00 -5.74 3.34
N ALA A 473 -1.77 -5.29 3.62
CA ALA A 473 -1.51 -4.03 4.29
C ALA A 473 -1.77 -2.88 3.31
N GLU A 474 -1.17 -2.96 2.11
CA GLU A 474 -1.36 -2.00 1.04
C GLU A 474 -2.83 -1.90 0.60
N GLU A 475 -3.50 -3.05 0.43
CA GLU A 475 -4.94 -3.08 0.15
C GLU A 475 -5.75 -2.31 1.21
N ARG A 476 -5.40 -2.47 2.49
CA ARG A 476 -6.08 -1.79 3.59
C ARG A 476 -5.74 -0.30 3.62
N LEU A 477 -4.48 0.07 3.38
CA LEU A 477 -4.01 1.46 3.32
C LEU A 477 -4.80 2.22 2.25
N TYR A 478 -4.73 1.77 1.00
CA TYR A 478 -5.44 2.41 -0.09
C TYR A 478 -6.96 2.35 0.07
N TRP A 479 -7.52 1.32 0.71
CA TRP A 479 -8.94 1.32 1.06
C TRP A 479 -9.32 2.44 2.04
N VAL A 480 -8.49 2.74 3.05
CA VAL A 480 -8.70 3.89 3.96
C VAL A 480 -8.51 5.20 3.19
N LEU A 481 -7.42 5.36 2.44
CA LEU A 481 -7.11 6.58 1.69
C LEU A 481 -8.20 6.94 0.67
N ASN A 482 -8.83 5.96 0.03
CA ASN A 482 -9.92 6.18 -0.93
C ASN A 482 -11.27 6.56 -0.30
N HIS A 483 -11.43 6.37 1.01
CA HIS A 483 -12.75 6.45 1.66
C HIS A 483 -12.81 7.36 2.89
N ARG A 484 -11.66 7.85 3.37
CA ARG A 484 -11.62 8.81 4.47
C ARG A 484 -12.22 10.15 4.08
N GLU A 485 -12.71 10.86 5.08
CA GLU A 485 -13.22 12.22 4.95
C GLU A 485 -12.13 13.16 4.41
N GLY A 486 -12.53 14.07 3.51
CA GLY A 486 -11.61 14.96 2.79
C GLY A 486 -10.90 14.33 1.58
N SER A 487 -11.12 13.05 1.24
CA SER A 487 -10.60 12.49 -0.02
C SER A 487 -11.35 13.04 -1.24
N VAL A 488 -10.69 13.95 -1.95
CA VAL A 488 -11.15 14.50 -3.23
C VAL A 488 -10.72 13.55 -4.35
N GLY A 489 -11.71 13.03 -5.08
CA GLY A 489 -11.48 12.00 -6.10
C GLY A 489 -11.15 10.62 -5.53
N MET A 490 -11.18 9.60 -6.39
CA MET A 490 -10.78 8.25 -6.01
C MET A 490 -9.26 8.14 -6.11
N ARG A 491 -8.56 8.31 -4.97
CA ARG A 491 -7.12 8.12 -4.77
C ARG A 491 -6.70 6.65 -4.92
N MET A 492 -7.02 6.04 -6.06
CA MET A 492 -6.62 4.67 -6.39
C MET A 492 -5.10 4.55 -6.30
N LYS A 493 -4.61 3.40 -5.83
CA LYS A 493 -3.19 3.06 -6.03
C LYS A 493 -2.91 3.15 -7.53
N PRO A 494 -1.91 3.93 -7.97
CA PRO A 494 -1.51 3.92 -9.37
C PRO A 494 -1.00 2.53 -9.74
N ASP A 495 -1.28 2.08 -10.97
CA ASP A 495 -0.71 0.81 -11.42
C ASP A 495 0.83 0.91 -11.58
N PHE A 496 1.52 -0.23 -11.52
CA PHE A 496 2.98 -0.30 -11.58
C PHE A 496 3.63 0.45 -12.77
N ILE A 497 2.95 0.53 -13.92
CA ILE A 497 3.47 1.29 -15.09
C ILE A 497 3.31 2.78 -14.85
N SER A 498 2.15 3.22 -14.36
CA SER A 498 1.90 4.59 -13.93
C SER A 498 2.90 5.02 -12.84
N GLU A 499 3.16 4.18 -11.84
CA GLU A 499 4.16 4.42 -10.80
C GLU A 499 5.57 4.58 -11.36
N MET A 500 6.02 3.66 -12.21
CA MET A 500 7.34 3.74 -12.86
C MET A 500 7.49 4.98 -13.75
N ASN A 501 6.40 5.42 -14.39
CA ASN A 501 6.41 6.64 -15.20
C ASN A 501 6.42 7.91 -14.34
N MET A 502 5.69 7.94 -13.22
CA MET A 502 5.76 9.04 -12.25
C MET A 502 7.12 9.11 -11.55
N ALA A 503 7.75 7.98 -11.25
CA ALA A 503 9.11 7.93 -10.73
C ALA A 503 10.12 8.54 -11.73
N ARG A 504 10.02 8.20 -13.01
CA ARG A 504 10.83 8.80 -14.08
C ARG A 504 10.57 10.31 -14.25
N ALA A 505 9.31 10.73 -14.13
CA ALA A 505 8.95 12.14 -14.17
C ALA A 505 9.55 12.92 -12.99
N ARG A 506 9.45 12.39 -11.76
CA ARG A 506 10.11 12.93 -10.56
C ARG A 506 11.63 13.04 -10.76
N MET A 507 12.28 11.98 -11.23
CA MET A 507 13.71 12.01 -11.53
C MET A 507 14.11 13.08 -12.56
N ALA A 508 13.24 13.37 -13.54
CA ALA A 508 13.50 14.36 -14.58
C ALA A 508 13.41 15.81 -14.07
N THR A 509 12.80 16.07 -12.91
CA THR A 509 12.80 17.41 -12.28
C THR A 509 14.05 17.68 -11.43
N ALA A 510 14.95 16.70 -11.28
CA ALA A 510 16.15 16.86 -10.46
C ALA A 510 17.09 17.95 -11.02
N VAL A 511 17.52 18.87 -10.14
CA VAL A 511 18.37 20.03 -10.45
C VAL A 511 19.69 19.98 -9.67
N GLU A 512 20.67 20.77 -10.10
CA GLU A 512 21.88 20.98 -9.31
C GLU A 512 21.52 21.66 -7.98
N PRO A 513 22.01 21.16 -6.83
CA PRO A 513 21.73 21.78 -5.54
C PRO A 513 22.33 23.20 -5.44
N PRO A 514 21.69 24.14 -4.72
CA PRO A 514 22.21 25.51 -4.62
C PRO A 514 23.60 25.58 -3.96
N PRO A 515 24.59 26.30 -4.53
CA PRO A 515 25.97 26.34 -4.03
C PRO A 515 26.15 26.79 -2.58
N LEU A 516 25.18 27.52 -2.01
CA LEU A 516 25.19 27.94 -0.60
C LEU A 516 25.14 26.76 0.40
N TYR A 517 24.68 25.59 -0.05
CA TYR A 517 24.64 24.35 0.75
C TYR A 517 25.91 23.51 0.61
N PHE A 518 26.85 23.88 -0.28
CA PHE A 518 28.05 23.08 -0.50
C PHE A 518 28.95 23.13 0.75
N SER A 519 29.56 21.99 1.08
CA SER A 519 30.37 21.81 2.27
C SER A 519 31.46 20.77 1.99
N ALA A 520 32.71 21.16 2.23
CA ALA A 520 33.87 20.28 2.03
C ALA A 520 33.89 19.10 3.02
N ASP A 521 33.14 19.22 4.12
CA ASP A 521 32.99 18.21 5.16
C ASP A 521 31.87 17.20 4.88
N ASP A 522 31.21 17.28 3.71
CA ASP A 522 30.20 16.30 3.30
C ASP A 522 30.86 14.96 2.94
N THR A 523 30.18 13.86 3.29
CA THR A 523 30.73 12.50 3.23
C THR A 523 31.24 12.13 1.84
N CYS A 524 30.59 12.56 0.75
CA CYS A 524 31.05 12.31 -0.61
C CYS A 524 32.40 12.96 -0.95
N HIS A 525 32.69 14.12 -0.36
CA HIS A 525 33.96 14.81 -0.54
C HIS A 525 35.04 14.25 0.38
N LEU A 526 34.71 13.95 1.64
CA LEU A 526 35.63 13.31 2.60
C LEU A 526 36.05 11.90 2.20
N GLN A 527 35.14 11.11 1.61
CA GLN A 527 35.43 9.77 1.09
C GLN A 527 35.95 9.79 -0.37
N HIS A 528 36.07 10.97 -0.99
CA HIS A 528 36.48 11.17 -2.39
C HIS A 528 35.70 10.30 -3.39
N THR A 529 34.39 10.15 -3.19
CA THR A 529 33.54 9.29 -4.06
C THR A 529 33.21 9.96 -5.39
N SER A 530 33.25 11.29 -5.47
CA SER A 530 33.00 12.07 -6.69
C SER A 530 33.68 13.44 -6.69
N GLU A 531 33.77 14.07 -7.86
CA GLU A 531 34.18 15.49 -8.02
C GLU A 531 33.05 16.49 -7.68
N GLY A 532 31.81 16.03 -7.46
CA GLY A 532 30.66 16.90 -7.25
C GLY A 532 29.40 16.17 -6.79
N TYR A 533 28.38 16.95 -6.43
CA TYR A 533 27.08 16.46 -5.97
C TYR A 533 26.25 15.82 -7.11
N SER A 534 25.34 14.95 -6.73
CA SER A 534 24.26 14.47 -7.60
C SER A 534 23.14 15.50 -7.64
N LYS A 535 22.40 15.55 -8.77
CA LYS A 535 21.19 16.35 -8.88
C LYS A 535 20.13 15.87 -7.88
N GLN A 536 19.48 16.81 -7.22
CA GLN A 536 18.44 16.51 -6.22
C GLN A 536 17.07 16.88 -6.78
N VAL A 537 16.06 16.07 -6.46
CA VAL A 537 14.67 16.50 -6.59
C VAL A 537 14.42 17.46 -5.43
N MET A 538 14.09 18.71 -5.74
CA MET A 538 13.79 19.68 -4.68
C MET A 538 12.43 19.33 -4.09
N PRO A 539 12.28 19.24 -2.76
CA PRO A 539 10.99 18.98 -2.14
C PRO A 539 10.05 20.18 -2.40
N PRO A 540 8.73 19.99 -2.29
CA PRO A 540 7.79 21.11 -2.39
C PRO A 540 8.13 22.19 -1.34
N PRO A 541 7.79 23.47 -1.61
CA PRO A 541 7.96 24.55 -0.65
C PRO A 541 7.41 24.18 0.72
N PHE A 542 8.13 24.52 1.79
CA PHE A 542 7.64 24.24 3.13
C PHE A 542 6.35 25.02 3.40
N HIS A 543 5.34 24.33 3.91
CA HIS A 543 4.08 24.89 4.34
C HIS A 543 3.89 24.51 5.82
N ALA A 544 3.68 25.52 6.68
CA ALA A 544 3.38 25.29 8.09
C ALA A 544 1.94 24.76 8.23
N TYR A 545 1.78 23.45 8.30
CA TYR A 545 0.48 22.78 8.43
C TYR A 545 0.04 22.57 9.89
N ASP A 546 0.94 22.75 10.86
CA ASP A 546 0.75 22.43 12.27
C ASP A 546 1.20 23.58 13.18
N ARG A 547 1.03 23.41 14.51
CA ARG A 547 1.72 24.26 15.47
C ARG A 547 3.26 24.10 15.31
N PRO A 548 4.06 25.18 15.39
CA PRO A 548 5.50 25.06 15.59
C PRO A 548 5.84 24.28 16.86
N GLU A 549 7.12 23.94 17.02
CA GLU A 549 7.61 23.27 18.22
C GLU A 549 7.16 23.96 19.51
N THR A 550 6.85 23.15 20.52
CA THR A 550 6.71 23.62 21.89
C THR A 550 7.78 22.97 22.77
N PRO A 551 8.34 23.65 23.78
CA PRO A 551 9.36 23.07 24.69
C PRO A 551 8.90 21.85 25.51
N THR A 552 7.65 21.42 25.37
CA THR A 552 7.11 20.19 25.95
C THR A 552 7.21 18.99 25.02
N ASP A 553 7.42 19.20 23.72
CA ASP A 553 7.46 18.13 22.72
C ASP A 553 8.72 17.25 22.88
N ASP A 554 8.62 15.97 22.52
CA ASP A 554 9.62 14.95 22.78
C ASP A 554 10.29 14.53 21.46
N THR A 555 11.52 15.01 21.20
CA THR A 555 12.25 14.72 19.97
C THR A 555 13.02 13.40 20.06
N MET A 556 12.77 12.49 19.11
CA MET A 556 13.45 11.19 18.98
C MET A 556 13.95 10.95 17.55
N ILE A 557 14.93 10.06 17.43
CA ILE A 557 15.50 9.61 16.15
C ILE A 557 15.29 8.09 16.01
N LEU A 558 14.76 7.67 14.86
CA LEU A 558 14.61 6.27 14.47
C LEU A 558 15.41 5.99 13.20
N LEU A 559 16.44 5.14 13.32
CA LEU A 559 17.41 4.86 12.26
C LEU A 559 17.28 3.43 11.74
N ASP A 560 17.12 3.24 10.43
CA ASP A 560 17.28 1.93 9.81
C ASP A 560 18.74 1.46 9.96
N VAL A 561 18.89 0.20 10.37
CA VAL A 561 20.18 -0.51 10.47
C VAL A 561 20.11 -1.88 9.79
N SER A 562 19.23 -2.01 8.80
CA SER A 562 19.16 -3.14 7.88
C SER A 562 20.49 -3.44 7.16
N GLY A 563 20.52 -4.57 6.44
CA GLY A 563 21.69 -4.94 5.65
C GLY A 563 22.01 -3.96 4.51
N SER A 564 21.00 -3.33 3.89
CA SER A 564 21.19 -2.40 2.76
C SER A 564 22.03 -1.18 3.13
N MET A 565 21.94 -0.72 4.38
CA MET A 565 22.66 0.44 4.90
C MET A 565 24.20 0.33 4.78
N ASP A 566 24.77 -0.89 4.74
CA ASP A 566 26.22 -1.14 4.54
C ASP A 566 26.57 -1.72 3.16
N PHE A 567 25.63 -1.80 2.22
CA PHE A 567 25.95 -2.28 0.88
C PHE A 567 26.78 -1.24 0.11
N ASP A 568 27.70 -1.72 -0.74
CA ASP A 568 28.36 -0.86 -1.72
C ASP A 568 27.29 -0.37 -2.72
N PRO A 569 27.06 0.94 -2.86
CA PRO A 569 25.91 1.45 -3.60
C PRO A 569 25.85 0.99 -5.05
N VAL A 570 24.70 0.47 -5.48
CA VAL A 570 24.46 -0.05 -6.83
C VAL A 570 23.18 0.52 -7.44
N ARG A 571 23.26 0.91 -8.71
CA ARG A 571 22.16 1.42 -9.53
C ARG A 571 21.54 0.29 -10.37
N PRO A 572 20.20 0.17 -10.43
CA PRO A 572 19.53 -0.79 -11.30
C PRO A 572 19.58 -0.33 -12.77
N VAL A 573 19.75 -1.28 -13.69
CA VAL A 573 19.68 -1.03 -15.14
C VAL A 573 18.38 -1.62 -15.68
N TYR A 574 17.46 -0.74 -16.07
CA TYR A 574 16.17 -1.13 -16.64
C TYR A 574 16.25 -1.36 -18.15
N ASP A 575 15.56 -2.39 -18.62
CA ASP A 575 15.03 -2.46 -19.98
C ASP A 575 13.50 -2.50 -19.88
N GLN A 576 12.83 -1.49 -20.46
CA GLN A 576 11.41 -1.18 -20.25
C GLN A 576 11.03 -1.10 -18.76
N PHE A 577 10.41 -2.13 -18.19
CA PHE A 577 10.03 -2.19 -16.76
C PHE A 577 10.81 -3.27 -15.97
N MET A 578 11.70 -4.00 -16.64
CA MET A 578 12.45 -5.10 -16.05
C MET A 578 13.85 -4.65 -15.63
N ILE A 579 14.28 -5.00 -14.42
CA ILE A 579 15.67 -4.80 -13.97
C ILE A 579 16.51 -5.93 -14.56
N THR A 580 17.42 -5.59 -15.47
CA THR A 580 18.26 -6.57 -16.19
C THR A 580 19.56 -6.90 -15.47
N ARG A 581 20.09 -5.94 -14.70
CA ARG A 581 21.34 -6.04 -13.93
C ARG A 581 21.49 -4.85 -12.99
N TRP A 582 22.52 -4.90 -12.15
CA TRP A 582 22.97 -3.80 -11.30
C TRP A 582 24.38 -3.33 -11.72
N THR A 583 24.66 -2.04 -11.52
CA THR A 583 25.96 -1.42 -11.79
C THR A 583 26.43 -0.60 -10.58
N ARG A 584 27.73 -0.59 -10.28
CA ARG A 584 28.27 0.19 -9.14
C ARG A 584 27.99 1.69 -9.31
N SER A 585 27.64 2.35 -8.20
CA SER A 585 27.52 3.79 -8.07
C SER A 585 28.79 4.38 -7.42
N THR A 586 28.94 5.70 -7.47
CA THR A 586 30.08 6.47 -6.95
C THR A 586 29.63 7.42 -5.83
N GLN A 587 28.80 6.90 -4.91
CA GLN A 587 28.28 7.61 -3.75
C GLN A 587 28.72 6.91 -2.45
N PRO A 588 28.72 7.60 -1.30
CA PRO A 588 28.96 6.99 0.00
C PRO A 588 27.92 5.93 0.36
N LYS A 589 28.25 5.08 1.35
CA LYS A 589 27.29 4.14 1.92
C LYS A 589 26.20 4.88 2.70
N ASN A 590 24.98 4.35 2.66
CA ASN A 590 23.81 4.98 3.29
C ASN A 590 24.00 5.13 4.81
N LYS A 591 24.68 4.19 5.49
CA LYS A 591 25.06 4.33 6.91
C LYS A 591 25.93 5.55 7.21
N ASP A 592 26.83 5.93 6.30
CA ASP A 592 27.79 7.00 6.54
C ASP A 592 27.09 8.36 6.36
N VAL A 593 26.27 8.48 5.31
CA VAL A 593 25.36 9.62 5.10
C VAL A 593 24.39 9.77 6.28
N ALA A 594 23.75 8.69 6.73
CA ALA A 594 22.84 8.71 7.87
C ALA A 594 23.55 9.17 9.16
N LYS A 595 24.79 8.73 9.40
CA LYS A 595 25.59 9.20 10.54
C LYS A 595 25.87 10.71 10.45
N ALA A 596 26.23 11.20 9.27
CA ALA A 596 26.56 12.61 9.06
C ALA A 596 25.32 13.51 9.21
N ILE A 597 24.17 13.10 8.65
CA ILE A 597 22.88 13.78 8.83
C ILE A 597 22.44 13.78 10.30
N ILE A 598 22.50 12.65 11.00
CA ILE A 598 22.19 12.60 12.44
C ILE A 598 23.08 13.56 13.22
N ARG A 599 24.39 13.62 12.91
CA ARG A 599 25.31 14.57 13.55
C ARG A 599 24.87 16.02 13.33
N ARG A 600 24.76 16.46 12.07
CA ARG A 600 24.39 17.84 11.73
C ARG A 600 23.03 18.22 12.35
N PHE A 601 22.07 17.30 12.32
CA PHE A 601 20.76 17.47 12.94
C PHE A 601 20.85 17.62 14.46
N THR A 602 21.56 16.74 15.18
CA THR A 602 21.69 16.86 16.65
C THR A 602 22.49 18.07 17.09
N ASP A 603 23.47 18.50 16.28
CA ASP A 603 24.30 19.66 16.57
C ASP A 603 23.43 20.94 16.41
N ALA A 604 22.65 21.03 15.32
CA ALA A 604 21.70 22.12 15.07
C ALA A 604 20.56 22.20 16.12
N MET A 605 19.90 21.08 16.42
CA MET A 605 18.82 21.01 17.42
C MET A 605 19.33 21.41 18.81
N ALA A 606 20.53 20.97 19.21
CA ALA A 606 21.09 21.33 20.53
C ALA A 606 21.34 22.84 20.67
N ASN A 607 21.66 23.53 19.58
CA ASN A 607 21.79 24.98 19.54
C ASN A 607 20.43 25.70 19.53
N HIS A 608 19.41 25.16 18.86
CA HIS A 608 18.03 25.68 18.88
C HIS A 608 17.38 25.55 20.26
N ASP A 609 17.39 24.34 20.85
CA ASP A 609 16.71 24.03 22.11
C ASP A 609 17.48 24.53 23.34
N HIS A 610 18.76 24.87 23.14
CA HIS A 610 19.77 25.01 24.19
C HIS A 610 19.90 23.76 25.11
N GLN A 611 19.47 22.59 24.62
CA GLN A 611 19.43 21.33 25.36
C GLN A 611 20.57 20.38 24.96
N PHE A 612 21.70 20.49 25.65
CA PHE A 612 22.90 19.70 25.37
C PHE A 612 22.88 18.25 25.91
N ALA A 613 21.76 17.79 26.47
CA ALA A 613 21.58 16.39 26.90
C ALA A 613 21.54 15.42 25.71
N GLY A 614 21.00 15.86 24.57
CA GLY A 614 20.82 15.06 23.37
C GLY A 614 19.44 14.43 23.22
N TYR A 615 19.29 13.66 22.14
CA TYR A 615 18.00 13.15 21.64
C TYR A 615 18.00 11.62 21.59
N ASP A 616 16.86 10.99 21.90
CA ASP A 616 16.80 9.53 22.02
C ASP A 616 16.93 8.83 20.67
N LEU A 617 18.01 8.06 20.48
CA LEU A 617 18.26 7.25 19.29
C LEU A 617 17.78 5.81 19.50
N THR A 618 16.86 5.40 18.63
CA THR A 618 16.44 4.00 18.44
C THR A 618 16.86 3.54 17.05
N THR A 619 17.37 2.32 16.94
CA THR A 619 17.70 1.67 15.66
C THR A 619 16.75 0.51 15.39
N PHE A 620 16.47 0.20 14.12
CA PHE A 620 15.63 -0.94 13.74
C PHE A 620 16.14 -1.70 12.53
N SER A 621 15.88 -3.00 12.49
CA SER A 621 15.97 -3.85 11.31
C SER A 621 15.01 -5.02 11.46
N ASP A 622 15.47 -6.26 11.67
CA ASP A 622 14.62 -7.39 12.06
C ASP A 622 14.10 -7.28 13.51
N ARG A 623 14.74 -6.39 14.29
CA ARG A 623 14.48 -6.06 15.69
C ARG A 623 14.75 -4.58 15.94
N ALA A 624 14.23 -4.04 17.05
CA ALA A 624 14.54 -2.69 17.49
C ALA A 624 15.45 -2.66 18.72
N THR A 625 16.38 -1.69 18.76
CA THR A 625 17.30 -1.47 19.88
C THR A 625 17.33 0.02 20.24
N PHE A 626 17.18 0.35 21.51
CA PHE A 626 17.45 1.70 22.00
C PHE A 626 18.95 1.83 22.26
N ILE A 627 19.60 2.83 21.66
CA ILE A 627 21.06 3.03 21.76
C ILE A 627 21.42 3.92 22.95
N GLY A 628 20.72 5.04 23.11
CA GLY A 628 21.08 6.10 24.05
C GLY A 628 20.55 7.45 23.58
N SER A 629 20.68 8.48 24.42
CA SER A 629 20.46 9.86 24.01
C SER A 629 21.75 10.39 23.37
N VAL A 630 21.68 10.82 22.11
CA VAL A 630 22.83 11.22 21.28
C VAL A 630 22.96 12.73 21.11
N ASN A 631 24.20 13.22 21.11
CA ASN A 631 24.57 14.63 20.94
C ASN A 631 25.96 14.78 20.28
N HIS A 632 26.34 16.02 19.99
CA HIS A 632 27.62 16.39 19.35
C HIS A 632 28.88 15.78 20.00
N ARG A 633 28.85 15.46 21.30
CA ARG A 633 29.99 14.90 22.05
C ARG A 633 30.04 13.38 21.98
N ASN A 634 28.90 12.71 22.16
CA ASN A 634 28.85 11.26 22.36
C ASN A 634 28.46 10.44 21.12
N LEU A 635 27.99 11.07 20.03
CA LEU A 635 27.47 10.35 18.86
C LEU A 635 28.48 9.35 18.27
N ASN A 636 29.77 9.70 18.23
CA ASN A 636 30.81 8.77 17.76
C ASN A 636 30.90 7.52 18.64
N ASP A 637 30.90 7.65 19.96
CA ASP A 637 30.96 6.52 20.89
C ASP A 637 29.69 5.68 20.82
N MET A 638 28.52 6.32 20.79
CA MET A 638 27.22 5.65 20.63
C MET A 638 27.10 4.91 19.30
N TRP A 639 27.69 5.43 18.22
CA TRP A 639 27.71 4.76 16.91
C TRP A 639 28.44 3.41 16.95
N HIS A 640 29.41 3.21 17.84
CA HIS A 640 30.07 1.90 18.03
C HIS A 640 29.14 0.81 18.60
N ASN A 641 27.95 1.18 19.11
CA ASN A 641 26.92 0.25 19.55
C ASN A 641 25.91 -0.10 18.43
N VAL A 642 25.91 0.63 17.33
CA VAL A 642 25.06 0.33 16.16
C VAL A 642 25.50 -0.98 15.50
N ARG A 643 24.54 -1.85 15.16
CA ARG A 643 24.78 -3.16 14.54
C ARG A 643 23.94 -3.26 13.28
N LEU A 644 24.61 -3.37 12.13
CA LEU A 644 23.99 -3.40 10.82
C LEU A 644 23.69 -4.84 10.39
N GLY A 645 22.53 -5.07 9.78
CA GLY A 645 22.07 -6.37 9.30
C GLY A 645 20.60 -6.66 9.62
N GLY A 646 20.08 -7.74 9.03
CA GLY A 646 18.64 -8.03 9.02
C GLY A 646 17.90 -7.32 7.88
N GLY A 647 16.60 -7.58 7.75
CA GLY A 647 15.73 -6.89 6.77
C GLY A 647 15.07 -5.66 7.39
N THR A 648 14.68 -4.69 6.56
CA THR A 648 14.05 -3.44 6.99
C THR A 648 12.61 -3.66 7.47
N ARG A 649 12.37 -3.48 8.78
CA ARG A 649 11.03 -3.54 9.41
C ARG A 649 10.77 -2.39 10.37
N VAL A 650 10.26 -1.28 9.82
CA VAL A 650 9.97 -0.04 10.53
C VAL A 650 9.02 -0.25 11.71
N MET A 651 8.05 -1.17 11.63
CA MET A 651 7.08 -1.38 12.71
C MET A 651 7.71 -1.83 14.03
N THR A 652 8.82 -2.59 13.99
CA THR A 652 9.53 -2.97 15.22
C THR A 652 10.15 -1.76 15.92
N GLY A 653 10.79 -0.89 15.13
CA GLY A 653 11.39 0.37 15.58
C GLY A 653 10.34 1.34 16.12
N TRP A 654 9.24 1.45 15.38
CA TRP A 654 8.13 2.33 15.71
C TRP A 654 7.49 1.98 17.07
N GLN A 655 7.16 0.71 17.32
CA GLN A 655 6.63 0.31 18.63
C GLN A 655 7.63 0.56 19.76
N LYS A 656 8.93 0.48 19.49
CA LYS A 656 9.97 0.82 20.49
C LYS A 656 9.98 2.32 20.79
N VAL A 657 9.86 3.17 19.77
CA VAL A 657 9.71 4.63 19.95
C VAL A 657 8.43 4.97 20.73
N LYS A 658 7.27 4.38 20.37
CA LYS A 658 6.02 4.53 21.14
C LYS A 658 6.23 4.17 22.61
N GLU A 659 6.82 3.01 22.88
CA GLU A 659 7.10 2.55 24.25
C GLU A 659 7.93 3.57 25.04
N ARG A 660 8.99 4.14 24.44
CA ARG A 660 9.85 5.12 25.12
C ARG A 660 9.10 6.43 25.40
N HIS A 661 8.39 6.96 24.41
CA HIS A 661 7.61 8.19 24.54
C HIS A 661 6.55 8.07 25.66
N PHE A 662 5.73 7.01 25.61
CA PHE A 662 4.69 6.80 26.62
C PHE A 662 5.23 6.38 27.99
N GLN A 663 6.44 5.83 28.11
CA GLN A 663 7.10 5.66 29.40
C GLN A 663 7.45 7.01 30.04
N LYS A 664 7.94 7.99 29.26
CA LYS A 664 8.20 9.37 29.74
C LYS A 664 6.91 10.08 30.15
N HIS A 665 5.82 9.88 29.40
CA HIS A 665 4.57 10.65 29.55
C HIS A 665 3.38 9.81 30.05
N SER A 666 3.67 8.74 30.81
CA SER A 666 2.68 7.74 31.25
C SER A 666 1.54 8.31 32.10
N GLU A 667 1.76 9.42 32.80
CA GLU A 667 0.74 10.13 33.59
C GLU A 667 -0.44 10.64 32.75
N SER A 668 -0.20 10.89 31.46
CA SER A 668 -1.19 11.45 30.52
C SER A 668 -1.77 10.41 29.55
N ALA A 669 -1.35 9.14 29.64
CA ALA A 669 -1.66 8.10 28.67
C ALA A 669 -2.25 6.85 29.33
N THR A 670 -2.91 6.00 28.55
CA THR A 670 -3.47 4.72 29.04
C THR A 670 -2.96 3.56 28.19
N TYR A 671 -2.79 2.38 28.79
CA TYR A 671 -2.30 1.19 28.08
C TYR A 671 -3.44 0.17 27.87
N HIS A 672 -3.65 -0.25 26.63
CA HIS A 672 -4.57 -1.33 26.26
C HIS A 672 -3.79 -2.60 25.87
N PRO A 673 -4.13 -3.81 26.39
CA PRO A 673 -3.31 -5.01 26.19
C PRO A 673 -3.19 -5.52 24.75
N ILE A 674 -4.03 -5.05 23.81
CA ILE A 674 -3.99 -5.46 22.40
C ILE A 674 -3.62 -4.30 21.45
N TYR A 675 -4.09 -3.09 21.74
CA TYR A 675 -3.86 -1.89 20.91
C TYR A 675 -2.76 -0.96 21.46
N GLY A 676 -2.14 -1.32 22.58
CA GLY A 676 -1.03 -0.60 23.19
C GLY A 676 -1.44 0.73 23.81
N TRP A 677 -0.47 1.65 23.86
CA TRP A 677 -0.63 2.98 24.43
C TRP A 677 -1.62 3.84 23.63
N GLN A 678 -2.51 4.50 24.36
CA GLN A 678 -3.46 5.49 23.87
C GLN A 678 -3.10 6.84 24.51
N ALA A 679 -2.78 7.84 23.69
CA ALA A 679 -2.49 9.19 24.15
C ALA A 679 -3.73 9.86 24.74
N GLY A 680 -3.56 10.61 25.83
CA GLY A 680 -4.60 11.48 26.37
C GLY A 680 -4.44 12.93 25.88
N PRO A 681 -5.39 13.82 26.20
CA PRO A 681 -5.38 15.21 25.71
C PRO A 681 -4.20 16.07 26.19
N GLN A 682 -3.40 15.58 27.14
CA GLN A 682 -2.23 16.25 27.71
C GLN A 682 -0.90 15.56 27.37
N THR A 683 -0.93 14.48 26.58
CA THR A 683 0.31 13.84 26.11
C THR A 683 1.05 14.82 25.19
N PRO A 684 2.34 15.11 25.45
CA PRO A 684 3.13 15.96 24.56
C PRO A 684 3.30 15.35 23.18
N MET A 685 3.65 16.17 22.18
CA MET A 685 3.81 15.66 20.83
C MET A 685 5.16 14.96 20.69
N LEU A 686 5.16 13.71 20.23
CA LEU A 686 6.37 13.05 19.76
C LEU A 686 6.79 13.69 18.44
N ARG A 687 8.04 14.11 18.31
CA ARG A 687 8.63 14.55 17.04
C ARG A 687 9.70 13.56 16.62
N LEU A 688 9.40 12.77 15.60
CA LEU A 688 10.26 11.67 15.16
C LEU A 688 10.99 12.03 13.87
N LEU A 689 12.31 11.95 13.90
CA LEU A 689 13.12 11.88 12.68
C LEU A 689 13.36 10.40 12.32
N LEU A 690 12.79 9.93 11.21
CA LEU A 690 12.96 8.58 10.68
C LEU A 690 13.94 8.58 9.50
N LEU A 691 15.00 7.78 9.54
CA LEU A 691 15.96 7.59 8.45
C LEU A 691 15.82 6.20 7.83
N LEU A 692 15.70 6.15 6.50
CA LEU A 692 15.52 4.95 5.66
C LEU A 692 16.46 4.99 4.44
N ASP A 693 16.86 3.84 3.91
CA ASP A 693 17.53 3.75 2.60
C ASP A 693 16.75 2.98 1.52
N GLY A 694 15.54 2.56 1.86
CA GLY A 694 14.66 1.79 1.00
C GLY A 694 13.31 1.54 1.65
N GLU A 695 12.49 0.78 0.94
CA GLU A 695 11.14 0.42 1.34
C GLU A 695 11.16 -0.66 2.43
N ALA A 696 10.44 -0.43 3.53
CA ALA A 696 10.33 -1.38 4.62
C ALA A 696 9.24 -2.41 4.33
N THR A 697 9.45 -3.67 4.71
CA THR A 697 8.46 -4.77 4.51
C THR A 697 7.24 -4.71 5.43
N ASP A 698 7.09 -3.61 6.17
CA ASP A 698 5.89 -3.22 6.92
C ASP A 698 5.66 -1.69 6.83
N MET A 699 6.01 -1.06 5.71
CA MET A 699 5.73 0.37 5.52
C MET A 699 4.24 0.67 5.50
N ASP A 700 3.43 -0.09 4.75
CA ASP A 700 1.98 0.08 4.74
C ASP A 700 1.35 -0.06 6.13
N GLU A 701 1.85 -0.99 6.96
CA GLU A 701 1.40 -1.12 8.36
C GLU A 701 1.74 0.13 9.19
N PHE A 702 2.91 0.72 8.96
CA PHE A 702 3.36 1.94 9.62
C PHE A 702 2.53 3.15 9.17
N GLU A 703 2.33 3.34 7.87
CA GLU A 703 1.50 4.41 7.30
C GLU A 703 0.04 4.29 7.77
N LEU A 704 -0.54 3.08 7.75
CA LEU A 704 -1.87 2.79 8.30
C LEU A 704 -2.03 3.18 9.77
N ASP A 705 -0.98 2.94 10.58
CA ASP A 705 -0.97 3.30 11.99
C ASP A 705 -0.83 4.82 12.15
N LEU A 706 0.06 5.48 11.40
CA LEU A 706 0.25 6.94 11.42
C LEU A 706 -1.01 7.72 11.05
N LEU A 707 -1.86 7.22 10.14
CA LEU A 707 -3.13 7.86 9.79
C LEU A 707 -4.09 8.05 10.99
N GLY A 708 -3.91 7.29 12.08
CA GLY A 708 -4.77 7.35 13.26
C GLY A 708 -4.23 8.20 14.42
N LEU A 709 -3.05 8.83 14.29
CA LEU A 709 -2.35 9.45 15.40
C LEU A 709 -2.33 10.97 15.28
N SER A 710 -2.73 11.65 16.36
CA SER A 710 -2.68 13.12 16.46
C SER A 710 -1.78 13.58 17.63
N TRP A 711 -0.78 12.76 17.97
CA TRP A 711 0.19 13.00 19.06
C TRP A 711 1.63 12.78 18.59
N ALA A 712 1.85 12.45 17.32
CA ALA A 712 3.18 12.22 16.74
C ALA A 712 3.29 12.92 15.40
N HIS A 713 4.32 13.75 15.22
CA HIS A 713 4.74 14.29 13.94
C HIS A 713 6.00 13.56 13.47
N VAL A 714 5.97 12.94 12.29
CA VAL A 714 7.04 12.12 11.75
C VAL A 714 7.65 12.79 10.52
N THR A 715 8.94 13.12 10.59
CA THR A 715 9.74 13.57 9.46
C THR A 715 10.55 12.41 8.92
N ILE A 716 10.26 11.97 7.71
CA ILE A 716 10.88 10.82 7.05
C ILE A 716 11.97 11.33 6.09
N PHE A 717 13.19 10.87 6.30
CA PHE A 717 14.32 11.03 5.39
C PHE A 717 14.58 9.72 4.63
N LEU A 718 14.43 9.75 3.30
CA LEU A 718 14.73 8.62 2.43
C LEU A 718 16.03 8.86 1.65
N ILE A 719 17.02 8.01 1.89
CA ILE A 719 18.30 7.99 1.19
C ILE A 719 18.16 7.14 -0.08
N GLY A 720 18.68 7.65 -1.20
CA GLY A 720 18.55 7.03 -2.51
C GLY A 720 19.88 6.80 -3.23
N VAL A 721 19.90 5.79 -4.09
CA VAL A 721 20.92 5.68 -5.13
C VAL A 721 20.56 6.63 -6.27
N ASP A 722 21.52 7.46 -6.72
CA ASP A 722 21.31 8.34 -7.88
C ASP A 722 20.84 7.53 -9.09
N GLY A 723 19.89 8.05 -9.85
CA GLY A 723 19.39 7.41 -11.05
C GLY A 723 18.55 6.15 -10.81
N CYS A 724 17.94 5.97 -9.63
CA CYS A 724 17.17 4.79 -9.26
C CYS A 724 15.63 5.02 -9.27
N PRO A 725 14.90 4.57 -10.31
CA PRO A 725 13.43 4.63 -10.35
C PRO A 725 12.70 4.02 -9.13
N HIS A 726 13.19 2.94 -8.51
CA HIS A 726 12.54 2.39 -7.31
C HIS A 726 12.56 3.34 -6.12
N HIS A 727 13.67 4.07 -5.89
CA HIS A 727 13.72 5.09 -4.85
C HIS A 727 12.69 6.20 -5.12
N HIS A 728 12.56 6.64 -6.37
CA HIS A 728 11.56 7.65 -6.76
C HIS A 728 10.11 7.13 -6.79
N ARG A 729 9.88 5.82 -6.95
CA ARG A 729 8.58 5.18 -6.71
C ARG A 729 8.18 5.36 -5.25
N HIS A 730 9.05 4.94 -4.34
CA HIS A 730 8.80 4.99 -2.91
C HIS A 730 8.71 6.45 -2.39
N ALA A 731 9.53 7.36 -2.94
CA ALA A 731 9.42 8.80 -2.65
C ALA A 731 8.06 9.40 -3.10
N ASN A 732 7.52 8.95 -4.24
CA ASN A 732 6.18 9.36 -4.67
C ASN A 732 5.06 8.79 -3.78
N GLU A 733 5.27 7.62 -3.17
CA GLU A 733 4.34 7.05 -2.20
C GLU A 733 4.33 7.81 -0.88
N LEU A 734 5.51 8.00 -0.28
CA LEU A 734 5.65 8.79 0.95
C LEU A 734 5.15 10.24 0.76
N GLN A 735 5.31 10.82 -0.43
CA GLN A 735 4.70 12.10 -0.77
C GLN A 735 3.16 12.03 -0.76
N ARG A 736 2.52 11.01 -1.38
CA ARG A 736 1.06 10.82 -1.33
C ARG A 736 0.54 10.75 0.11
N ILE A 737 1.31 10.16 1.03
CA ILE A 737 0.94 10.08 2.45
C ILE A 737 1.11 11.43 3.16
N SER A 738 2.21 12.15 2.91
CA SER A 738 2.43 13.51 3.42
C SER A 738 1.32 14.47 2.98
N ASP A 739 0.88 14.39 1.71
CA ASP A 739 -0.19 15.21 1.14
C ASP A 739 -1.58 14.97 1.78
N VAL A 740 -1.76 13.86 2.53
CA VAL A 740 -3.03 13.51 3.19
C VAL A 740 -2.94 13.48 4.72
N ASN A 741 -1.75 13.47 5.28
CA ASN A 741 -1.51 13.47 6.72
C ASN A 741 -0.45 14.53 7.04
N HIS A 742 -0.90 15.69 7.50
CA HIS A 742 -0.03 16.82 7.86
C HIS A 742 0.97 16.50 8.98
N HIS A 743 0.70 15.47 9.77
CA HIS A 743 1.65 14.95 10.76
C HIS A 743 2.76 14.07 10.16
N VAL A 744 2.78 13.86 8.84
CA VAL A 744 3.84 13.15 8.11
C VAL A 744 4.50 14.11 7.13
N SER A 745 5.79 14.36 7.35
CA SER A 745 6.65 15.17 6.49
C SER A 745 7.70 14.31 5.81
N PHE A 746 8.10 14.65 4.59
CA PHE A 746 9.03 13.86 3.79
C PHE A 746 10.15 14.69 3.16
N VAL A 747 11.35 14.10 3.08
CA VAL A 747 12.52 14.58 2.33
C VAL A 747 13.20 13.37 1.66
N ASP A 748 13.30 13.37 0.33
CA ASP A 748 14.21 12.49 -0.42
C ASP A 748 15.56 13.17 -0.69
N ALA A 749 16.62 12.36 -0.72
CA ALA A 749 17.89 12.74 -1.34
C ALA A 749 18.56 11.54 -2.00
N GLN A 750 19.28 11.78 -3.09
CA GLN A 750 19.91 10.72 -3.89
C GLN A 750 21.40 10.98 -4.17
N GLY A 751 22.18 9.91 -4.21
CA GLY A 751 23.56 9.96 -4.69
C GLY A 751 24.52 10.72 -3.79
N ASN A 752 25.41 11.50 -4.40
CA ASN A 752 26.30 12.41 -3.70
C ASN A 752 25.47 13.60 -3.21
N THR A 753 24.96 13.47 -1.98
CA THR A 753 23.96 14.37 -1.41
C THR A 753 24.61 15.54 -0.68
N PRO A 754 24.19 16.80 -0.90
CA PRO A 754 24.58 17.93 -0.08
C PRO A 754 23.93 17.84 1.31
N GLU A 755 24.72 17.54 2.33
CA GLU A 755 24.20 17.19 3.66
C GLU A 755 23.56 18.39 4.37
N ARG A 756 24.09 19.60 4.15
CA ARG A 756 23.53 20.84 4.70
C ARG A 756 22.14 21.14 4.14
N PHE A 757 21.91 20.89 2.86
CA PHE A 757 20.60 21.05 2.23
C PHE A 757 19.56 20.12 2.85
N VAL A 758 19.90 18.84 2.97
CA VAL A 758 19.02 17.84 3.61
C VAL A 758 18.76 18.21 5.06
N THR A 759 19.80 18.54 5.84
CA THR A 759 19.65 18.91 7.25
C THR A 759 18.71 20.11 7.40
N HIS A 760 18.86 21.14 6.56
CA HIS A 760 18.00 22.31 6.58
C HIS A 760 16.53 21.98 6.28
N GLU A 761 16.26 21.19 5.23
CA GLU A 761 14.89 20.80 4.87
C GLU A 761 14.26 19.81 5.86
N LEU A 762 15.06 19.00 6.55
CA LEU A 762 14.63 18.17 7.68
C LEU A 762 14.27 19.02 8.90
N LEU A 763 15.11 19.99 9.29
CA LEU A 763 14.85 20.87 10.42
C LEU A 763 13.56 21.68 10.24
N LYS A 764 13.29 22.24 9.05
CA LYS A 764 12.03 22.96 8.78
C LYS A 764 10.79 22.12 9.06
N ARG A 765 10.80 20.89 8.54
CA ARG A 765 9.71 19.91 8.70
C ARG A 765 9.61 19.44 10.14
N HIS A 766 10.74 19.11 10.76
CA HIS A 766 10.78 18.63 12.13
C HIS A 766 10.36 19.69 13.14
N LEU A 767 10.79 20.94 12.97
CA LEU A 767 10.45 22.08 13.83
C LEU A 767 9.06 22.67 13.53
N GLY A 768 8.57 22.55 12.30
CA GLY A 768 7.24 23.02 11.89
C GLY A 768 7.18 24.51 11.50
N TYR A 769 8.30 25.12 11.13
CA TYR A 769 8.37 26.49 10.59
C TYR A 769 9.44 26.63 9.51
N ASP A 770 9.34 27.65 8.64
CA ASP A 770 10.37 27.90 7.62
C ASP A 770 11.57 28.61 8.27
N ILE A 771 12.70 27.90 8.29
CA ILE A 771 13.96 28.38 8.85
C ILE A 771 14.67 29.21 7.77
N PRO A 772 15.04 30.47 8.05
CA PRO A 772 15.85 31.26 7.13
C PRO A 772 17.30 30.80 7.16
N MET A 773 18.00 30.89 6.02
CA MET A 773 19.40 30.47 5.89
C MET A 773 20.37 31.09 6.92
N GLN A 774 20.08 32.31 7.38
CA GLN A 774 20.84 32.97 8.44
C GLN A 774 20.72 32.23 9.78
N GLU A 775 19.51 31.79 10.15
CA GLU A 775 19.23 31.07 11.38
C GLU A 775 19.78 29.64 11.31
N PHE A 776 19.58 28.94 10.18
CA PHE A 776 20.21 27.64 9.96
C PHE A 776 21.73 27.69 10.07
N THR A 777 22.38 28.74 9.54
CA THR A 777 23.83 28.94 9.69
C THR A 777 24.23 29.13 11.15
N GLN A 778 23.42 29.84 11.96
CA GLN A 778 23.63 30.00 13.40
C GLN A 778 23.43 28.69 14.17
N MET A 779 22.44 27.87 13.78
CA MET A 779 22.25 26.52 14.34
C MET A 779 23.44 25.60 14.03
N GLU A 780 24.09 25.74 12.87
CA GLU A 780 25.30 24.98 12.52
C GLU A 780 26.58 25.48 13.21
N GLU A 781 26.57 26.62 13.92
CA GLU A 781 27.75 27.08 14.66
C GLU A 781 28.09 26.12 15.81
N LEU A 782 29.37 25.80 16.01
CA LEU A 782 29.77 24.94 17.12
C LEU A 782 29.37 25.60 18.45
N PRO A 783 28.78 24.85 19.43
CA PRO A 783 28.42 25.42 20.72
C PRO A 783 29.60 26.14 21.34
N ALA A 784 29.39 27.37 21.81
CA ALA A 784 30.44 28.18 22.43
C ALA A 784 31.13 27.36 23.53
N TYR A 785 32.44 27.15 23.37
CA TYR A 785 33.24 26.38 24.33
C TYR A 785 33.13 27.02 25.72
N SER A 786 32.39 26.36 26.60
CA SER A 786 32.51 26.51 28.04
C SER A 786 33.70 25.64 28.46
N GLU A 787 34.75 26.28 28.97
CA GLU A 787 35.92 25.63 29.58
C GLU A 787 35.54 24.80 30.82
#